data_AF-A0A4Z2DS98-F1
#
_entry.id   AF-A0A4Z2DS98-F1
#
_cell.length_a   1.000
_cell.length_b   1.000
_cell.length_c   1.000
_cell.angle_alpha   90.00
_cell.angle_beta   90.00
_cell.angle_gamma   90.00
#
_symmetry.space_group_name_H-M   'P 1'
#
loop_
_entity.id
_entity.type
_entity.pdbx_description
1 polymer ?
#
loop_
_entity_poly.entity_id
_entity_poly.type
_entity_poly.pdbx_seq_one_letter_code
_entity_poly.pdbx_strand_id
1 'polypeptide(L)'
;MFPSSSRMDLSDHLNAQNEQSVGGNEETIDLTHTVDNRNDEDIGDRGNEMIVLDPDHPLMTRFQESLKATLMKHIHKSEIHLREKNEELKRVKTSHVEVGCNLYNSQQELAKYQLHLNNKHNEYAEQHGKYNDVQNRLVALREEYQHFVKTVFEETRKMHSMRDEVDKLCLRLYYLNKAKQDVTGDLMVLQRAANKLNIDVDKFEEEKLRQDILVDRIQTKIDQLKDDITLYKAQIEAQEVEMNTSQRLLNEAEAQIVTINIDKSHLLGQWKTSLLGLRRRNEAHTSLLKAHNQLKEELLVLENEQSAYQRSISKEQEEHEQLTALQNKNESDLNTLRKQLLQTETKLEADKQTYTTYTRILQETERNLFHAKTENNMAQTNLNNIRKQLEKKVLEKEDIERKISEELRARLTAQKAANYVKKINMNLQDQSRELLTQIVQTENQVAKDELGVAHKKASNIRLQEKVNELEKEIANKNLIITKLESEIHHANILVERKQGNIDILNKKLERLIRECGGEEIGPLDAQVNNLNKAIALKQDEVSELEQQWLKEQNELVIKINERDKLAESLTRISKQFSILTQKKLRIDNEIAIQERERNDMNKELKHLQDDITRINTMIAKEKTIEENLTNENKLTEMDFIQSLKEKENEAINLQEKVDITLKDKEDLLNELVEVERTIMLWEKKVQLCEETKKSVDCDVGQGEMSVMRHEIHRMEISKSSLLQQQERLIQALERSVSKRDTIVTQSDILQSKKDKSQIRITAQRQIDELKRKLKIVKQNSVVSAKELEEFETKTNKLENELSIKKGDIEAEQKKADELVKKLQSLSDQKQIDLFELQVRQHAAAYWEQIKQNKYRRLCPSASSAKKERTRQVIRARSLVAVIDQLVTEFPQIQQSLEPVRYLLDSKLKFENDRPETDVVTSDNKG
;
A
#
# COMPACT_ATOMS: atom_id res chain seq x y z
N MET A 1 31.68 21.64 92.84
CA MET A 1 31.29 22.80 91.99
C MET A 1 29.77 22.73 91.83
N PHE A 2 28.89 23.64 92.28
CA PHE A 2 29.02 25.04 92.74
C PHE A 2 29.81 25.96 91.78
N PRO A 3 29.43 27.24 91.54
CA PRO A 3 28.52 28.07 92.35
C PRO A 3 27.42 28.84 91.51
N SER A 4 26.28 29.26 92.07
CA SER A 4 25.94 30.64 92.59
C SER A 4 25.74 31.74 91.52
N SER A 5 24.94 32.82 91.68
CA SER A 5 23.89 33.26 92.64
C SER A 5 23.48 34.73 92.29
N SER A 6 22.42 35.27 92.92
CA SER A 6 22.23 36.72 93.22
C SER A 6 21.77 37.65 92.08
N ARG A 7 21.01 38.75 92.30
CA ARG A 7 20.45 39.42 93.53
C ARG A 7 19.21 40.28 93.14
N MET A 8 18.20 40.54 94.00
CA MET A 8 18.02 41.70 94.95
C MET A 8 18.25 43.10 94.32
N ASP A 9 17.62 44.22 94.71
CA ASP A 9 16.47 44.59 95.59
C ASP A 9 16.21 46.13 95.41
N LEU A 10 15.47 46.77 96.34
CA LEU A 10 15.26 48.23 96.60
C LEU A 10 13.96 48.78 95.98
N SER A 11 12.96 49.30 96.70
CA SER A 11 12.83 49.91 98.05
C SER A 11 13.47 51.30 98.25
N ASP A 12 12.62 52.27 98.60
CA ASP A 12 12.74 53.28 99.70
C ASP A 12 11.78 54.47 99.40
N HIS A 13 10.78 54.75 100.25
CA HIS A 13 10.77 55.75 101.35
C HIS A 13 10.74 57.23 100.87
N LEU A 14 10.06 58.22 101.49
CA LEU A 14 9.28 58.32 102.74
C LEU A 14 8.38 59.59 102.74
N ASN A 15 7.67 59.83 103.86
CA ASN A 15 6.91 61.02 104.30
C ASN A 15 5.51 61.31 103.69
N ALA A 16 4.55 61.91 104.43
CA ALA A 16 4.32 61.99 105.89
C ALA A 16 2.96 62.69 106.18
N GLN A 17 2.41 62.45 107.39
CA GLN A 17 1.45 63.24 108.19
C GLN A 17 0.00 62.73 108.34
N ASN A 18 -0.37 62.49 109.61
CA ASN A 18 -1.59 62.83 110.39
C ASN A 18 -2.99 62.65 109.73
N GLU A 19 -4.09 62.21 110.38
CA GLU A 19 -4.49 61.80 111.74
C GLU A 19 -5.90 61.13 111.62
N GLN A 20 -6.56 60.42 112.56
CA GLN A 20 -6.36 59.97 113.95
C GLN A 20 -6.95 58.52 114.07
N SER A 21 -6.59 57.67 115.03
CA SER A 21 -7.15 57.48 116.41
C SER A 21 -8.69 57.25 116.47
N VAL A 22 -9.26 56.29 117.20
CA VAL A 22 -8.82 55.59 118.44
C VAL A 22 -9.13 54.09 118.38
N GLY A 23 -8.20 53.25 118.85
CA GLY A 23 -8.49 51.90 119.34
C GLY A 23 -8.30 51.84 120.87
N GLY A 24 -8.82 50.80 121.53
CA GLY A 24 -8.69 50.64 122.98
C GLY A 24 -8.91 49.21 123.44
N ASN A 25 -7.83 48.42 123.48
CA ASN A 25 -7.73 47.26 124.35
C ASN A 25 -7.21 47.73 125.72
N GLU A 26 -7.53 47.00 126.80
CA GLU A 26 -6.50 46.56 127.74
C GLU A 26 -6.97 45.32 128.52
N GLU A 27 -6.02 44.50 128.94
CA GLU A 27 -6.24 43.14 129.44
C GLU A 27 -6.09 43.07 130.98
N THR A 28 -6.83 42.13 131.58
CA THR A 28 -6.49 41.29 132.74
C THR A 28 -5.82 41.89 134.02
N ILE A 29 -6.30 41.44 135.20
CA ILE A 29 -5.55 40.52 136.08
C ILE A 29 -6.43 39.97 137.23
N ASP A 30 -6.09 38.73 137.55
CA ASP A 30 -6.61 37.71 138.44
C ASP A 30 -6.97 38.00 139.93
N LEU A 31 -7.93 37.17 140.40
CA LEU A 31 -7.95 36.33 141.62
C LEU A 31 -8.26 36.82 143.07
N THR A 32 -9.11 35.96 143.68
CA THR A 32 -9.19 35.50 145.10
C THR A 32 -10.07 36.18 146.17
N HIS A 33 -11.21 35.52 146.41
CA HIS A 33 -11.67 34.92 147.69
C HIS A 33 -11.91 35.74 148.98
N THR A 34 -13.17 35.67 149.48
CA THR A 34 -13.58 35.34 150.89
C THR A 34 -13.33 36.38 152.00
N VAL A 35 -14.07 36.51 153.11
CA VAL A 35 -15.28 35.82 153.65
C VAL A 35 -15.91 36.66 154.80
N ASP A 36 -17.20 36.44 155.07
CA ASP A 36 -17.93 36.62 156.35
C ASP A 36 -18.17 37.98 157.09
N ASN A 37 -19.47 38.25 157.24
CA ASN A 37 -20.25 38.37 158.50
C ASN A 37 -20.12 39.55 159.50
N ARG A 38 -21.34 40.00 159.87
CA ARG A 38 -21.88 40.28 161.23
C ARG A 38 -21.79 41.68 161.84
N ASN A 39 -23.00 42.25 161.92
CA ASN A 39 -23.73 42.61 163.15
C ASN A 39 -23.54 43.98 163.85
N ASP A 40 -24.73 44.59 163.98
CA ASP A 40 -25.35 45.17 165.19
C ASP A 40 -24.95 46.55 165.75
N GLU A 41 -26.04 47.32 165.97
CA GLU A 41 -26.24 48.34 167.03
C GLU A 41 -25.41 49.65 166.92
N ASP A 42 -25.88 50.83 167.31
CA ASP A 42 -26.99 51.15 168.22
C ASP A 42 -27.57 52.59 168.03
N ILE A 43 -28.68 52.90 168.73
CA ILE A 43 -29.17 54.20 169.30
C ILE A 43 -28.59 55.53 168.71
N GLY A 44 -29.35 56.59 168.34
CA GLY A 44 -30.69 57.04 168.74
C GLY A 44 -30.61 58.34 169.57
N ASP A 45 -31.40 59.40 169.27
CA ASP A 45 -31.63 60.49 170.24
C ASP A 45 -32.95 61.26 170.05
N ARG A 46 -33.48 61.69 171.21
CA ARG A 46 -34.53 62.69 171.57
C ARG A 46 -35.36 63.40 170.48
N GLY A 47 -36.63 63.74 170.71
CA GLY A 47 -37.44 63.67 171.94
C GLY A 47 -38.20 64.99 172.19
N ASN A 48 -39.44 64.90 172.68
CA ASN A 48 -40.12 66.00 173.37
C ASN A 48 -41.25 65.46 174.25
N GLU A 49 -41.16 65.74 175.54
CA GLU A 49 -42.22 65.61 176.55
C GLU A 49 -43.37 66.62 176.22
N MET A 50 -44.58 66.59 176.78
CA MET A 50 -44.86 66.65 178.21
C MET A 50 -46.33 66.32 178.56
N ILE A 51 -46.50 65.45 179.57
CA ILE A 51 -47.42 65.53 180.73
C ILE A 51 -48.91 65.88 180.45
N VAL A 52 -49.89 64.95 180.55
CA VAL A 52 -50.39 64.14 181.69
C VAL A 52 -51.51 64.83 182.50
N LEU A 53 -52.60 64.09 182.69
CA LEU A 53 -53.48 64.15 183.87
C LEU A 53 -53.40 62.76 184.54
N ASP A 54 -53.42 62.71 185.87
CA ASP A 54 -53.06 61.49 186.62
C ASP A 54 -54.07 60.31 186.52
N PRO A 55 -53.61 59.06 186.72
CA PRO A 55 -54.35 57.84 186.34
C PRO A 55 -55.72 57.57 186.99
N ASP A 56 -56.02 58.14 188.16
CA ASP A 56 -57.16 57.72 188.98
C ASP A 56 -58.45 58.56 188.78
N HIS A 57 -58.53 59.36 187.71
CA HIS A 57 -59.76 60.08 187.39
C HIS A 57 -60.85 59.14 186.79
N PRO A 58 -62.08 59.10 187.34
CA PRO A 58 -63.10 58.05 187.07
C PRO A 58 -63.73 58.02 185.65
N LEU A 59 -63.10 58.66 184.66
CA LEU A 59 -63.50 58.66 183.24
C LEU A 59 -62.55 57.89 182.32
N MET A 60 -61.37 57.46 182.80
CA MET A 60 -60.37 56.74 181.99
C MET A 60 -60.52 55.21 181.95
N THR A 61 -61.28 54.61 182.87
CA THR A 61 -61.37 53.15 183.02
C THR A 61 -61.88 52.43 181.76
N ARG A 62 -62.92 52.95 181.09
CA ARG A 62 -63.43 52.38 179.82
C ARG A 62 -62.47 52.55 178.62
N PHE A 63 -61.49 53.45 178.71
CA PHE A 63 -60.48 53.66 177.68
C PHE A 63 -59.28 52.73 177.84
N GLN A 64 -58.89 52.41 179.08
CA GLN A 64 -57.76 51.52 179.36
C GLN A 64 -58.06 50.05 178.97
N GLU A 65 -59.29 49.57 179.15
CA GLU A 65 -59.67 48.20 178.75
C GLU A 65 -59.67 48.00 177.22
N SER A 66 -60.15 48.97 176.44
CA SER A 66 -60.23 48.86 174.98
C SER A 66 -58.84 48.86 174.32
N LEU A 67 -57.88 49.62 174.88
CA LEU A 67 -56.48 49.65 174.43
C LEU A 67 -55.77 48.29 174.65
N LYS A 68 -56.06 47.60 175.75
CA LYS A 68 -55.41 46.31 176.06
C LYS A 68 -55.89 45.18 175.13
N ALA A 69 -57.13 45.26 174.65
CA ALA A 69 -57.71 44.27 173.74
C ALA A 69 -57.22 44.39 172.28
N THR A 70 -56.86 45.60 171.81
CA THR A 70 -56.36 45.80 170.44
C THR A 70 -54.92 45.31 170.27
N LEU A 71 -54.04 45.57 171.24
CA LEU A 71 -52.64 45.12 171.20
C LEU A 71 -52.52 43.59 171.10
N MET A 72 -53.31 42.83 171.86
CA MET A 72 -53.34 41.36 171.81
C MET A 72 -53.73 40.82 170.43
N LYS A 73 -54.64 41.50 169.71
CA LYS A 73 -55.04 41.09 168.35
C LYS A 73 -53.97 41.35 167.30
N HIS A 74 -53.17 42.42 167.44
CA HIS A 74 -52.09 42.71 166.50
C HIS A 74 -50.96 41.68 166.56
N ILE A 75 -50.55 41.26 167.77
CA ILE A 75 -49.50 40.24 167.95
C ILE A 75 -49.90 38.94 167.25
N HIS A 76 -51.11 38.44 167.48
CA HIS A 76 -51.56 37.19 166.89
C HIS A 76 -51.68 37.23 165.35
N LYS A 77 -52.02 38.40 164.78
CA LYS A 77 -52.07 38.58 163.32
C LYS A 77 -50.68 38.58 162.68
N SER A 78 -49.68 39.15 163.36
CA SER A 78 -48.28 39.11 162.92
C SER A 78 -47.71 37.69 162.96
N GLU A 79 -48.04 36.88 163.98
CA GLU A 79 -47.62 35.47 164.07
C GLU A 79 -48.11 34.62 162.88
N ILE A 80 -49.35 34.86 162.43
CA ILE A 80 -49.94 34.15 161.29
C ILE A 80 -49.22 34.50 159.99
N HIS A 81 -49.00 35.80 159.70
CA HIS A 81 -48.25 36.21 158.51
C HIS A 81 -46.81 35.69 158.50
N LEU A 82 -46.16 35.55 159.66
CA LEU A 82 -44.82 34.98 159.77
C LEU A 82 -44.81 33.47 159.42
N ARG A 83 -45.89 32.73 159.72
CA ARG A 83 -46.05 31.33 159.28
C ARG A 83 -46.30 31.23 157.77
N GLU A 84 -47.20 32.04 157.24
CA GLU A 84 -47.51 32.09 155.79
C GLU A 84 -46.25 32.37 154.96
N LYS A 85 -45.45 33.38 155.34
CA LYS A 85 -44.20 33.72 154.65
C LYS A 85 -43.14 32.62 154.76
N ASN A 86 -43.09 31.87 155.87
CA ASN A 86 -42.19 30.73 156.00
C ASN A 86 -42.60 29.54 155.13
N GLU A 87 -43.89 29.33 154.86
CA GLU A 87 -44.34 28.31 153.91
C GLU A 87 -44.11 28.71 152.44
N GLU A 88 -44.37 29.97 152.08
CA GLU A 88 -44.02 30.51 150.76
C GLU A 88 -42.51 30.35 150.48
N LEU A 89 -41.66 30.72 151.46
CA LEU A 89 -40.21 30.62 151.34
C LEU A 89 -39.73 29.16 151.20
N LYS A 90 -40.44 28.17 151.76
CA LYS A 90 -40.18 26.76 151.50
C LYS A 90 -40.55 26.35 150.07
N ARG A 91 -41.72 26.77 149.56
CA ARG A 91 -42.16 26.48 148.18
C ARG A 91 -41.24 27.10 147.12
N VAL A 92 -40.77 28.32 147.35
CA VAL A 92 -39.81 28.99 146.44
C VAL A 92 -38.45 28.27 146.46
N LYS A 93 -38.02 27.74 147.61
CA LYS A 93 -36.79 26.93 147.69
C LYS A 93 -36.92 25.59 146.95
N THR A 94 -38.05 24.89 147.04
CA THR A 94 -38.26 23.65 146.26
C THR A 94 -38.32 23.94 144.76
N SER A 95 -39.05 24.98 144.32
CA SER A 95 -39.10 25.34 142.90
C SER A 95 -37.73 25.79 142.36
N HIS A 96 -36.90 26.46 143.16
CA HIS A 96 -35.53 26.81 142.77
C HIS A 96 -34.66 25.57 142.54
N VAL A 97 -34.79 24.54 143.39
CA VAL A 97 -34.07 23.26 143.21
C VAL A 97 -34.57 22.51 141.97
N GLU A 98 -35.88 22.48 141.73
CA GLU A 98 -36.48 21.87 140.53
C GLU A 98 -36.02 22.59 139.24
N VAL A 99 -36.03 23.92 139.22
CA VAL A 99 -35.50 24.73 138.12
C VAL A 99 -34.00 24.49 137.93
N GLY A 100 -33.23 24.34 139.02
CA GLY A 100 -31.80 24.00 138.97
C GLY A 100 -31.55 22.62 138.33
N CYS A 101 -32.31 21.59 138.71
CA CYS A 101 -32.25 20.26 138.10
C CYS A 101 -32.65 20.28 136.62
N ASN A 102 -33.71 21.03 136.27
CA ASN A 102 -34.13 21.19 134.88
C ASN A 102 -33.06 21.92 134.05
N LEU A 103 -32.45 22.98 134.57
CA LEU A 103 -31.35 23.68 133.92
C LEU A 103 -30.15 22.76 133.69
N TYR A 104 -29.78 21.93 134.68
CA TYR A 104 -28.71 20.95 134.54
C TYR A 104 -29.03 19.88 133.48
N ASN A 105 -30.27 19.39 133.43
CA ASN A 105 -30.72 18.45 132.40
C ASN A 105 -30.65 19.09 131.00
N SER A 106 -31.15 20.32 130.83
CA SER A 106 -31.06 21.06 129.57
C SER A 106 -29.60 21.38 129.18
N GLN A 107 -28.71 21.65 130.13
CA GLN A 107 -27.27 21.78 129.87
C GLN A 107 -26.66 20.46 129.38
N GLN A 108 -27.07 19.32 129.96
CA GLN A 108 -26.61 18.00 129.51
C GLN A 108 -27.17 17.62 128.13
N GLU A 109 -28.40 17.99 127.81
CA GLU A 109 -28.99 17.85 126.47
C GLU A 109 -28.27 18.74 125.46
N LEU A 110 -28.01 20.01 125.80
CA LEU A 110 -27.27 20.95 124.95
C LEU A 110 -25.85 20.43 124.66
N ALA A 111 -25.15 19.88 125.66
CA ALA A 111 -23.85 19.24 125.46
C ALA A 111 -23.94 18.01 124.51
N LYS A 112 -24.99 17.18 124.63
CA LYS A 112 -25.25 16.07 123.68
C LYS A 112 -25.52 16.60 122.27
N TYR A 113 -26.27 17.68 122.12
CA TYR A 113 -26.54 18.29 120.81
C TYR A 113 -25.28 18.93 120.20
N GLN A 114 -24.42 19.58 121.00
CA GLN A 114 -23.12 20.09 120.53
C GLN A 114 -22.20 18.94 120.07
N LEU A 115 -22.13 17.83 120.82
CA LEU A 115 -21.41 16.63 120.39
C LEU A 115 -21.98 16.08 119.06
N HIS A 116 -23.31 16.01 118.94
CA HIS A 116 -23.96 15.50 117.74
C HIS A 116 -23.74 16.42 116.53
N LEU A 117 -23.74 17.74 116.73
CA LEU A 117 -23.43 18.74 115.71
C LEU A 117 -21.97 18.64 115.26
N ASN A 118 -21.03 18.50 116.19
CA ASN A 118 -19.61 18.30 115.86
C ASN A 118 -19.38 17.00 115.10
N ASN A 119 -20.05 15.90 115.48
CA ASN A 119 -20.00 14.65 114.73
C ASN A 119 -20.56 14.82 113.31
N LYS A 120 -21.69 15.52 113.14
CA LYS A 120 -22.26 15.82 111.81
C LYS A 120 -21.40 16.77 110.99
N HIS A 121 -20.69 17.71 111.63
CA HIS A 121 -19.73 18.58 110.96
C HIS A 121 -18.50 17.80 110.47
N ASN A 122 -17.99 16.85 111.29
CA ASN A 122 -16.91 15.95 110.89
C ASN A 122 -17.33 15.00 109.75
N GLU A 123 -18.53 14.42 109.82
CA GLU A 123 -19.11 13.63 108.72
C GLU A 123 -19.21 14.47 107.43
N TYR A 124 -19.69 15.72 107.52
CA TYR A 124 -19.77 16.63 106.37
C TYR A 124 -18.39 16.97 105.80
N ALA A 125 -17.41 17.27 106.66
CA ALA A 125 -16.04 17.56 106.23
C ALA A 125 -15.39 16.36 105.52
N GLU A 126 -15.63 15.13 106.01
CA GLU A 126 -15.15 13.90 105.36
C GLU A 126 -15.82 13.67 103.99
N GLN A 127 -17.14 13.88 103.88
CA GLN A 127 -17.85 13.78 102.61
C GLN A 127 -17.46 14.89 101.62
N HIS A 128 -17.21 16.10 102.10
CA HIS A 128 -16.73 17.21 101.27
C HIS A 128 -15.29 16.97 100.79
N GLY A 129 -14.42 16.39 101.63
CA GLY A 129 -13.11 15.90 101.21
C GLY A 129 -13.20 14.87 100.09
N LYS A 130 -14.02 13.82 100.27
CA LYS A 130 -14.28 12.79 99.23
C LYS A 130 -14.85 13.38 97.95
N TYR A 131 -15.75 14.36 98.05
CA TYR A 131 -16.30 15.07 96.90
C TYR A 131 -15.20 15.83 96.14
N ASN A 132 -14.36 16.58 96.84
CA ASN A 132 -13.25 17.32 96.24
C ASN A 132 -12.21 16.38 95.60
N ASP A 133 -11.90 15.24 96.23
CA ASP A 133 -11.03 14.21 95.64
C ASP A 133 -11.60 13.63 94.34
N VAL A 134 -12.90 13.32 94.30
CA VAL A 134 -13.58 12.83 93.09
C VAL A 134 -13.66 13.92 92.03
N GLN A 135 -13.93 15.16 92.40
CA GLN A 135 -13.98 16.30 91.49
C GLN A 135 -12.60 16.58 90.88
N ASN A 136 -11.53 16.53 91.67
CA ASN A 136 -10.15 16.67 91.19
C ASN A 136 -9.77 15.53 90.23
N ARG A 137 -10.16 14.29 90.53
CA ARG A 137 -9.99 13.14 89.61
C ARG A 137 -10.79 13.31 88.31
N LEU A 138 -12.00 13.86 88.37
CA LEU A 138 -12.81 14.16 87.18
C LEU A 138 -12.21 15.30 86.34
N VAL A 139 -11.61 16.32 86.96
CA VAL A 139 -10.89 17.38 86.25
C VAL A 139 -9.64 16.81 85.58
N ALA A 140 -8.82 16.05 86.29
CA ALA A 140 -7.64 15.38 85.71
C ALA A 140 -8.03 14.46 84.54
N LEU A 141 -9.07 13.63 84.69
CA LEU A 141 -9.55 12.76 83.62
C LEU A 141 -10.13 13.54 82.42
N ARG A 142 -10.72 14.72 82.64
CA ARG A 142 -11.16 15.61 81.56
C ARG A 142 -9.98 16.25 80.83
N GLU A 143 -8.93 16.65 81.55
CA GLU A 143 -7.69 17.15 80.96
C GLU A 143 -6.99 16.06 80.15
N GLU A 144 -6.84 14.86 80.70
CA GLU A 144 -6.32 13.67 79.99
C GLU A 144 -7.14 13.33 78.75
N TYR A 145 -8.48 13.33 78.85
CA TYR A 145 -9.35 13.12 77.69
C TYR A 145 -9.23 14.23 76.65
N GLN A 146 -9.11 15.49 77.07
CA GLN A 146 -8.91 16.62 76.15
C GLN A 146 -7.52 16.55 75.48
N HIS A 147 -6.49 16.09 76.19
CA HIS A 147 -5.18 15.78 75.61
C HIS A 147 -5.28 14.62 74.62
N PHE A 148 -5.98 13.54 74.96
CA PHE A 148 -6.22 12.42 74.05
C PHE A 148 -6.95 12.87 72.78
N VAL A 149 -8.03 13.63 72.90
CA VAL A 149 -8.77 14.21 71.75
C VAL A 149 -7.87 15.10 70.89
N LYS A 150 -7.01 15.95 71.50
CA LYS A 150 -6.01 16.74 70.75
C LYS A 150 -5.02 15.85 70.00
N THR A 151 -4.47 14.80 70.64
CA THR A 151 -3.56 13.87 69.96
C THR A 151 -4.25 13.09 68.84
N VAL A 152 -5.49 12.64 69.02
CA VAL A 152 -6.28 11.99 67.95
C VAL A 152 -6.59 12.97 66.81
N PHE A 153 -6.84 14.25 67.10
CA PHE A 153 -6.99 15.28 66.07
C PHE A 153 -5.68 15.54 65.31
N GLU A 154 -4.53 15.55 65.99
CA GLU A 154 -3.22 15.66 65.36
C GLU A 154 -2.87 14.43 64.51
N GLU A 155 -3.12 13.21 65.01
CA GLU A 155 -2.88 11.96 64.26
C GLU A 155 -3.85 11.80 63.09
N THR A 156 -5.12 12.19 63.22
CA THR A 156 -6.03 12.22 62.07
C THR A 156 -5.62 13.29 61.05
N ARG A 157 -5.12 14.46 61.48
CA ARG A 157 -4.57 15.46 60.56
C ARG A 157 -3.32 14.94 59.83
N LYS A 158 -2.42 14.23 60.53
CA LYS A 158 -1.27 13.53 59.91
C LYS A 158 -1.75 12.44 58.95
N MET A 159 -2.77 11.66 59.30
CA MET A 159 -3.34 10.64 58.41
C MET A 159 -3.90 11.25 57.12
N HIS A 160 -4.59 12.40 57.21
CA HIS A 160 -5.02 13.13 56.01
C HIS A 160 -3.85 13.65 55.19
N SER A 161 -2.80 14.24 55.78
CA SER A 161 -1.64 14.69 55.00
C SER A 161 -0.88 13.53 54.36
N MET A 162 -0.73 12.40 55.06
CA MET A 162 -0.15 11.18 54.50
C MET A 162 -1.03 10.59 53.39
N ARG A 163 -2.36 10.71 53.48
CA ARG A 163 -3.29 10.31 52.42
C ARG A 163 -3.18 11.21 51.20
N ASP A 164 -3.10 12.53 51.39
CA ASP A 164 -2.84 13.48 50.30
C ASP A 164 -1.47 13.20 49.63
N GLU A 165 -0.46 12.81 50.39
CA GLU A 165 0.85 12.39 49.86
C GLU A 165 0.76 11.07 49.10
N VAL A 166 0.02 10.09 49.60
CA VAL A 166 -0.28 8.83 48.88
C VAL A 166 -1.05 9.12 47.59
N ASP A 167 -2.06 9.99 47.60
CA ASP A 167 -2.83 10.33 46.40
C ASP A 167 -1.97 11.11 45.37
N LYS A 168 -1.08 12.01 45.82
CA LYS A 168 -0.05 12.64 44.97
C LYS A 168 0.93 11.62 44.39
N LEU A 169 1.34 10.61 45.17
CA LEU A 169 2.22 9.53 44.70
C LEU A 169 1.50 8.58 43.74
N CYS A 170 0.22 8.26 43.97
CA CYS A 170 -0.64 7.50 43.07
C CYS A 170 -0.84 8.23 41.74
N LEU A 171 -1.11 9.55 41.76
CA LEU A 171 -1.13 10.40 40.57
C LEU A 171 0.23 10.38 39.84
N ARG A 172 1.34 10.53 40.57
CA ARG A 172 2.69 10.46 39.98
C ARG A 172 2.98 9.09 39.37
N LEU A 173 2.57 8.00 40.01
CA LEU A 173 2.68 6.62 39.48
C LEU A 173 1.78 6.41 38.28
N TYR A 174 0.58 6.98 38.25
CA TYR A 174 -0.31 6.96 37.09
C TYR A 174 0.33 7.67 35.90
N TYR A 175 0.84 8.90 36.07
CA TYR A 175 1.56 9.60 35.01
C TYR A 175 2.83 8.86 34.57
N LEU A 176 3.58 8.26 35.51
CA LEU A 176 4.76 7.46 35.18
C LEU A 176 4.41 6.19 34.40
N ASN A 177 3.33 5.50 34.78
CA ASN A 177 2.84 4.32 34.07
C ASN A 177 2.26 4.65 32.70
N LYS A 178 1.56 5.78 32.56
CA LYS A 178 1.11 6.29 31.26
C LYS A 178 2.30 6.65 30.37
N ALA A 179 3.25 7.43 30.86
CA ALA A 179 4.48 7.72 30.14
C ALA A 179 5.29 6.47 29.78
N LYS A 180 5.30 5.44 30.66
CA LYS A 180 5.88 4.13 30.35
C LYS A 180 5.12 3.42 29.23
N GLN A 181 3.78 3.41 29.26
CA GLN A 181 2.95 2.83 28.20
C GLN A 181 3.19 3.53 26.87
N ASP A 182 3.15 4.87 26.86
CA ASP A 182 3.42 5.72 25.69
C ASP A 182 4.83 5.42 25.13
N VAL A 183 5.87 5.43 25.98
CA VAL A 183 7.26 5.09 25.58
C VAL A 183 7.39 3.64 25.10
N THR A 184 6.66 2.67 25.66
CA THR A 184 6.66 1.30 25.11
C THR A 184 5.92 1.20 23.78
N GLY A 185 4.87 2.01 23.57
CA GLY A 185 4.19 2.14 22.29
C GLY A 185 5.10 2.75 21.23
N ASP A 186 5.75 3.86 21.55
CA ASP A 186 6.76 4.51 20.71
C ASP A 186 7.93 3.57 20.42
N LEU A 187 8.43 2.82 21.40
CA LEU A 187 9.50 1.84 21.20
C LEU A 187 9.04 0.68 20.31
N MET A 188 7.80 0.20 20.41
CA MET A 188 7.24 -0.77 19.47
C MET A 188 7.07 -0.19 18.05
N VAL A 189 6.66 1.08 17.92
CA VAL A 189 6.58 1.77 16.63
C VAL A 189 7.96 1.95 16.02
N LEU A 190 8.95 2.36 16.83
CA LEU A 190 10.33 2.56 16.42
C LEU A 190 11.02 1.23 16.10
N GLN A 191 10.71 0.15 16.82
CA GLN A 191 11.14 -1.21 16.48
C GLN A 191 10.50 -1.71 15.17
N ARG A 192 9.21 -1.43 14.92
CA ARG A 192 8.59 -1.72 13.61
C ARG A 192 9.18 -0.88 12.49
N ALA A 193 9.49 0.40 12.76
CA ALA A 193 10.12 1.30 11.80
C ALA A 193 11.56 0.86 11.49
N ALA A 194 12.33 0.42 12.50
CA ALA A 194 13.66 -0.15 12.34
C ALA A 194 13.62 -1.50 11.59
N ASN A 195 12.71 -2.40 11.94
CA ASN A 195 12.52 -3.66 11.21
C ASN A 195 12.10 -3.41 9.75
N LYS A 196 11.22 -2.42 9.50
CA LYS A 196 10.86 -2.00 8.15
C LYS A 196 12.05 -1.40 7.41
N LEU A 197 12.83 -0.53 8.06
CA LEU A 197 14.07 0.02 7.49
C LEU A 197 15.06 -1.08 7.14
N ASN A 198 15.25 -2.09 8.00
CA ASN A 198 16.11 -3.23 7.69
C ASN A 198 15.56 -4.00 6.48
N ILE A 199 14.26 -4.33 6.45
CA ILE A 199 13.62 -4.99 5.29
C ILE A 199 13.74 -4.17 4.00
N ASP A 200 13.65 -2.84 4.09
CA ASP A 200 13.80 -1.95 2.92
C ASP A 200 15.29 -1.80 2.53
N VAL A 201 16.23 -1.84 3.48
CA VAL A 201 17.69 -1.94 3.23
C VAL A 201 18.03 -3.27 2.57
N ASP A 202 17.54 -4.41 3.08
CA ASP A 202 17.73 -5.74 2.48
C ASP A 202 17.27 -5.75 1.01
N LYS A 203 16.12 -5.12 0.71
CA LYS A 203 15.64 -4.95 -0.68
C LYS A 203 16.56 -4.04 -1.49
N PHE A 204 17.04 -2.92 -0.93
CA PHE A 204 17.98 -2.05 -1.63
C PHE A 204 19.33 -2.75 -1.85
N GLU A 205 19.78 -3.62 -0.95
CA GLU A 205 20.95 -4.48 -1.15
C GLU A 205 20.72 -5.54 -2.23
N GLU A 206 19.54 -6.19 -2.27
CA GLU A 206 19.16 -7.08 -3.38
C GLU A 206 19.10 -6.34 -4.73
N GLU A 207 18.47 -5.16 -4.78
CA GLU A 207 18.40 -4.33 -5.99
C GLU A 207 19.79 -3.84 -6.40
N LYS A 208 20.64 -3.49 -5.43
CA LYS A 208 22.01 -3.08 -5.69
C LYS A 208 22.86 -4.23 -6.20
N LEU A 209 22.72 -5.43 -5.64
CA LEU A 209 23.35 -6.66 -6.14
C LEU A 209 22.88 -6.98 -7.58
N ARG A 210 21.59 -6.84 -7.88
CA ARG A 210 21.06 -7.00 -9.25
C ARG A 210 21.62 -5.95 -10.21
N GLN A 211 21.76 -4.70 -9.77
CA GLN A 211 22.43 -3.64 -10.54
C GLN A 211 23.90 -3.96 -10.76
N ASP A 212 24.63 -4.43 -9.76
CA ASP A 212 26.06 -4.70 -9.85
C ASP A 212 26.34 -5.92 -10.76
N ILE A 213 25.50 -6.96 -10.71
CA ILE A 213 25.52 -8.06 -11.70
C ILE A 213 25.19 -7.57 -13.11
N LEU A 214 24.27 -6.61 -13.26
CA LEU A 214 23.96 -6.01 -14.56
C LEU A 214 25.12 -5.14 -15.07
N VAL A 215 25.77 -4.37 -14.19
CA VAL A 215 26.95 -3.56 -14.49
C VAL A 215 28.10 -4.47 -14.90
N ASP A 216 28.38 -5.56 -14.18
CA ASP A 216 29.42 -6.53 -14.55
C ASP A 216 29.12 -7.20 -15.91
N ARG A 217 27.86 -7.54 -16.17
CA ARG A 217 27.43 -8.05 -17.50
C ARG A 217 27.57 -7.03 -18.62
N ILE A 218 27.36 -5.75 -18.34
CA ILE A 218 27.57 -4.66 -19.30
C ILE A 218 29.08 -4.42 -19.48
N GLN A 219 29.87 -4.45 -18.41
CA GLN A 219 31.31 -4.24 -18.40
C GLN A 219 32.03 -5.34 -19.17
N THR A 220 31.76 -6.62 -18.87
CA THR A 220 32.26 -7.77 -19.63
C THR A 220 31.88 -7.70 -21.11
N LYS A 221 30.68 -7.20 -21.45
CA LYS A 221 30.28 -6.99 -22.85
C LYS A 221 30.98 -5.78 -23.50
N ILE A 222 31.23 -4.72 -22.75
CA ILE A 222 32.04 -3.57 -23.21
C ILE A 222 33.48 -4.03 -23.48
N ASP A 223 34.04 -4.88 -22.62
CA ASP A 223 35.41 -5.37 -22.76
C ASP A 223 35.52 -6.37 -23.93
N GLN A 224 34.55 -7.28 -24.11
CA GLN A 224 34.42 -8.08 -25.34
C GLN A 224 34.36 -7.21 -26.60
N LEU A 225 33.57 -6.13 -26.60
CA LEU A 225 33.47 -5.22 -27.73
C LEU A 225 34.75 -4.39 -27.96
N LYS A 226 35.52 -4.08 -26.90
CA LYS A 226 36.86 -3.47 -27.05
C LYS A 226 37.82 -4.47 -27.68
N ASP A 227 37.82 -5.71 -27.22
CA ASP A 227 38.66 -6.78 -27.77
C ASP A 227 38.34 -6.99 -29.25
N ASP A 228 37.06 -7.13 -29.62
CA ASP A 228 36.59 -7.17 -31.01
C ASP A 228 37.06 -5.94 -31.81
N ILE A 229 36.95 -4.72 -31.28
CA ILE A 229 37.43 -3.49 -31.93
C ILE A 229 38.96 -3.52 -32.13
N THR A 230 39.74 -4.03 -31.17
CA THR A 230 41.20 -4.15 -31.33
C THR A 230 41.58 -5.22 -32.36
N LEU A 231 40.88 -6.36 -32.38
CA LEU A 231 41.01 -7.39 -33.40
C LEU A 231 40.70 -6.83 -34.79
N TYR A 232 39.57 -6.14 -34.97
CA TYR A 232 39.19 -5.56 -36.25
C TYR A 232 40.14 -4.44 -36.70
N LYS A 233 40.68 -3.63 -35.78
CA LYS A 233 41.76 -2.67 -36.10
C LYS A 233 43.02 -3.37 -36.60
N ALA A 234 43.47 -4.41 -35.91
CA ALA A 234 44.63 -5.19 -36.34
C ALA A 234 44.39 -5.88 -37.71
N GLN A 235 43.17 -6.34 -37.99
CA GLN A 235 42.79 -6.87 -39.30
C GLN A 235 42.79 -5.78 -40.39
N ILE A 236 42.29 -4.57 -40.10
CA ILE A 236 42.32 -3.44 -41.03
C ILE A 236 43.77 -3.03 -41.32
N GLU A 237 44.62 -2.88 -40.29
CA GLU A 237 46.05 -2.56 -40.47
C GLU A 237 46.77 -3.63 -41.30
N ALA A 238 46.49 -4.93 -41.06
CA ALA A 238 47.03 -6.02 -41.87
C ALA A 238 46.53 -5.96 -43.34
N GLN A 239 45.24 -5.72 -43.56
CA GLN A 239 44.65 -5.58 -44.90
C GLN A 239 45.16 -4.33 -45.63
N GLU A 240 45.39 -3.22 -44.93
CA GLU A 240 46.03 -2.03 -45.51
C GLU A 240 47.47 -2.32 -45.91
N VAL A 241 48.23 -3.09 -45.13
CA VAL A 241 49.58 -3.54 -45.52
C VAL A 241 49.52 -4.47 -46.74
N GLU A 242 48.63 -5.46 -46.77
CA GLU A 242 48.42 -6.34 -47.93
C GLU A 242 48.00 -5.55 -49.19
N MET A 243 47.05 -4.62 -49.06
CA MET A 243 46.63 -3.73 -50.15
C MET A 243 47.78 -2.86 -50.63
N ASN A 244 48.57 -2.27 -49.73
CA ASN A 244 49.73 -1.45 -50.09
C ASN A 244 50.83 -2.27 -50.77
N THR A 245 51.09 -3.51 -50.35
CA THR A 245 52.03 -4.40 -51.06
C THR A 245 51.50 -4.81 -52.43
N SER A 246 50.21 -5.12 -52.55
CA SER A 246 49.54 -5.43 -53.82
C SER A 246 49.55 -4.25 -54.79
N GLN A 247 49.32 -3.02 -54.29
CA GLN A 247 49.41 -1.80 -55.07
C GLN A 247 50.85 -1.51 -55.52
N ARG A 248 51.86 -1.80 -54.68
CA ARG A 248 53.27 -1.71 -55.11
C ARG A 248 53.59 -2.71 -56.22
N LEU A 249 53.15 -3.96 -56.10
CA LEU A 249 53.30 -4.97 -57.14
C LEU A 249 52.57 -4.59 -58.43
N LEU A 250 51.37 -4.00 -58.34
CA LEU A 250 50.63 -3.50 -59.49
C LEU A 250 51.35 -2.31 -60.15
N ASN A 251 51.84 -1.35 -59.37
CA ASN A 251 52.63 -0.23 -59.89
C ASN A 251 53.95 -0.71 -60.54
N GLU A 252 54.58 -1.76 -60.00
CA GLU A 252 55.77 -2.39 -60.58
C GLU A 252 55.43 -3.11 -61.89
N ALA A 253 54.31 -3.84 -61.94
CA ALA A 253 53.81 -4.46 -63.17
C ALA A 253 53.42 -3.42 -64.23
N GLU A 254 52.80 -2.30 -63.85
CA GLU A 254 52.53 -1.17 -64.75
C GLU A 254 53.83 -0.55 -65.27
N ALA A 255 54.85 -0.37 -64.42
CA ALA A 255 56.16 0.10 -64.85
C ALA A 255 56.83 -0.88 -65.84
N GLN A 256 56.73 -2.19 -65.59
CA GLN A 256 57.20 -3.22 -66.53
C GLN A 256 56.41 -3.20 -67.85
N ILE A 257 55.09 -2.99 -67.82
CA ILE A 257 54.27 -2.82 -69.03
C ILE A 257 54.68 -1.57 -69.81
N VAL A 258 55.04 -0.48 -69.12
CA VAL A 258 55.55 0.75 -69.75
C VAL A 258 56.92 0.50 -70.39
N THR A 259 57.86 -0.20 -69.74
CA THR A 259 59.15 -0.55 -70.36
C THR A 259 58.97 -1.47 -71.57
N ILE A 260 58.12 -2.51 -71.48
CA ILE A 260 57.78 -3.38 -72.62
C ILE A 260 57.16 -2.58 -73.78
N ASN A 261 56.32 -1.58 -73.50
CA ASN A 261 55.75 -0.72 -74.55
C ASN A 261 56.80 0.20 -75.18
N ILE A 262 57.77 0.70 -74.42
CA ILE A 262 58.93 1.45 -74.94
C ILE A 262 59.78 0.53 -75.84
N ASP A 263 60.09 -0.68 -75.39
CA ASP A 263 60.86 -1.66 -76.17
C ASP A 263 60.13 -2.08 -77.44
N LYS A 264 58.81 -2.29 -77.38
CA LYS A 264 57.94 -2.54 -78.54
C LYS A 264 57.95 -1.36 -79.52
N SER A 265 57.89 -0.12 -79.01
CA SER A 265 57.98 1.09 -79.84
C SER A 265 59.33 1.21 -80.53
N HIS A 266 60.41 0.93 -79.79
CA HIS A 266 61.79 0.91 -80.29
C HIS A 266 61.99 -0.19 -81.36
N LEU A 267 61.52 -1.42 -81.11
CA LEU A 267 61.54 -2.53 -82.08
C LEU A 267 60.71 -2.19 -83.33
N LEU A 268 59.53 -1.58 -83.19
CA LEU A 268 58.76 -1.08 -84.33
C LEU A 268 59.49 0.03 -85.09
N GLY A 269 60.27 0.88 -84.41
CA GLY A 269 61.15 1.87 -85.02
C GLY A 269 62.29 1.24 -85.81
N GLN A 270 62.98 0.25 -85.23
CA GLN A 270 64.03 -0.53 -85.90
C GLN A 270 63.48 -1.31 -87.10
N TRP A 271 62.30 -1.92 -86.96
CA TRP A 271 61.62 -2.64 -88.03
C TRP A 271 61.19 -1.71 -89.17
N LYS A 272 60.57 -0.55 -88.87
CA LYS A 272 60.26 0.48 -89.89
C LYS A 272 61.52 0.97 -90.60
N THR A 273 62.61 1.19 -89.87
CA THR A 273 63.91 1.59 -90.45
C THR A 273 64.47 0.50 -91.37
N SER A 274 64.38 -0.76 -90.95
CA SER A 274 64.77 -1.93 -91.76
C SER A 274 63.91 -2.08 -93.01
N LEU A 275 62.60 -1.84 -92.90
CA LEU A 275 61.64 -1.87 -94.02
C LEU A 275 61.89 -0.73 -95.02
N LEU A 276 62.23 0.47 -94.54
CA LEU A 276 62.71 1.59 -95.36
C LEU A 276 64.02 1.25 -96.08
N GLY A 277 64.96 0.60 -95.39
CA GLY A 277 66.19 0.10 -95.99
C GLY A 277 65.95 -0.98 -97.06
N LEU A 278 64.97 -1.87 -96.83
CA LEU A 278 64.54 -2.87 -97.80
C LEU A 278 63.86 -2.23 -99.01
N ARG A 279 62.97 -1.24 -98.79
CA ARG A 279 62.33 -0.47 -99.86
C ARG A 279 63.35 0.26 -100.73
N ARG A 280 64.34 0.94 -100.14
CA ARG A 280 65.43 1.59 -100.90
C ARG A 280 66.26 0.59 -101.70
N ARG A 281 66.54 -0.59 -101.14
CA ARG A 281 67.20 -1.69 -101.87
C ARG A 281 66.34 -2.22 -103.03
N ASN A 282 65.03 -2.34 -102.85
CA ASN A 282 64.11 -2.75 -103.91
C ASN A 282 64.01 -1.68 -105.01
N GLU A 283 63.90 -0.39 -104.66
CA GLU A 283 63.91 0.72 -105.62
C GLU A 283 65.22 0.70 -106.44
N ALA A 284 66.38 0.53 -105.80
CA ALA A 284 67.67 0.35 -106.49
C ALA A 284 67.72 -0.92 -107.36
N HIS A 285 67.14 -2.04 -106.93
CA HIS A 285 67.07 -3.25 -107.74
C HIS A 285 66.16 -3.06 -108.98
N THR A 286 65.04 -2.32 -108.85
CA THR A 286 64.18 -1.99 -110.00
C THR A 286 64.85 -1.03 -110.99
N SER A 287 65.72 -0.11 -110.55
CA SER A 287 66.49 0.73 -111.47
C SER A 287 67.57 -0.06 -112.21
N LEU A 288 68.25 -0.99 -111.52
CA LEU A 288 69.18 -1.93 -112.15
C LEU A 288 68.49 -2.86 -113.16
N LEU A 289 67.29 -3.37 -112.86
CA LEU A 289 66.49 -4.17 -113.80
C LEU A 289 66.08 -3.38 -115.05
N LYS A 290 65.73 -2.09 -114.91
CA LYS A 290 65.44 -1.22 -116.06
C LYS A 290 66.67 -1.02 -116.94
N ALA A 291 67.83 -0.73 -116.34
CA ALA A 291 69.09 -0.60 -117.07
C ALA A 291 69.51 -1.92 -117.76
N HIS A 292 69.31 -3.08 -117.11
CA HIS A 292 69.56 -4.39 -117.70
C HIS A 292 68.66 -4.67 -118.92
N ASN A 293 67.37 -4.32 -118.84
CA ASN A 293 66.45 -4.48 -119.96
C ASN A 293 66.82 -3.56 -121.14
N GLN A 294 67.25 -2.33 -120.88
CA GLN A 294 67.75 -1.42 -121.92
C GLN A 294 68.98 -2.00 -122.64
N LEU A 295 69.98 -2.50 -121.89
CA LEU A 295 71.15 -3.18 -122.49
C LEU A 295 70.77 -4.44 -123.28
N LYS A 296 69.69 -5.13 -122.90
CA LYS A 296 69.17 -6.29 -123.63
C LYS A 296 68.47 -5.89 -124.93
N GLU A 297 67.75 -4.76 -124.94
CA GLU A 297 67.16 -4.17 -126.15
C GLU A 297 68.25 -3.68 -127.12
N GLU A 298 69.30 -3.04 -126.61
CA GLU A 298 70.48 -2.64 -127.42
C GLU A 298 71.20 -3.87 -128.02
N LEU A 299 71.37 -4.95 -127.25
CA LEU A 299 71.92 -6.22 -127.77
C LEU A 299 71.06 -6.81 -128.89
N LEU A 300 69.73 -6.78 -128.76
CA LEU A 300 68.83 -7.26 -129.82
C LEU A 300 68.92 -6.41 -131.09
N VAL A 301 69.16 -5.11 -130.99
CA VAL A 301 69.43 -4.26 -132.16
C VAL A 301 70.74 -4.66 -132.83
N LEU A 302 71.81 -4.84 -132.06
CA LEU A 302 73.13 -5.27 -132.56
C LEU A 302 73.09 -6.68 -133.18
N GLU A 303 72.36 -7.64 -132.61
CA GLU A 303 72.13 -8.96 -133.21
C GLU A 303 71.38 -8.87 -134.55
N ASN A 304 70.37 -7.99 -134.64
CA ASN A 304 69.64 -7.77 -135.87
C ASN A 304 70.54 -7.15 -136.97
N GLU A 305 71.36 -6.15 -136.62
CA GLU A 305 72.37 -5.56 -137.50
C GLU A 305 73.40 -6.61 -137.96
N GLN A 306 73.91 -7.44 -137.05
CA GLN A 306 74.82 -8.53 -137.37
C GLN A 306 74.19 -9.54 -138.34
N SER A 307 72.90 -9.86 -138.16
CA SER A 307 72.14 -10.74 -139.08
C SER A 307 71.89 -10.11 -140.45
N ALA A 308 71.84 -8.77 -140.54
CA ALA A 308 71.69 -8.03 -141.79
C ALA A 308 73.02 -8.02 -142.56
N TYR A 309 74.14 -7.79 -141.87
CA TYR A 309 75.48 -7.91 -142.46
C TYR A 309 75.77 -9.33 -142.95
N GLN A 310 75.42 -10.37 -142.18
CA GLN A 310 75.53 -11.77 -142.65
C GLN A 310 74.74 -12.02 -143.94
N ARG A 311 73.50 -11.54 -144.03
CA ARG A 311 72.68 -11.64 -145.26
C ARG A 311 73.25 -10.85 -146.45
N SER A 312 73.97 -9.77 -146.21
CA SER A 312 74.69 -9.04 -147.27
C SER A 312 75.89 -9.84 -147.77
N ILE A 313 76.66 -10.44 -146.85
CA ILE A 313 77.84 -11.26 -147.18
C ILE A 313 77.45 -12.49 -148.00
N SER A 314 76.34 -13.17 -147.67
CA SER A 314 75.86 -14.32 -148.45
C SER A 314 75.50 -13.96 -149.90
N LYS A 315 74.97 -12.76 -150.16
CA LYS A 315 74.66 -12.32 -151.53
C LYS A 315 75.92 -12.06 -152.36
N GLU A 316 76.91 -11.40 -151.78
CA GLU A 316 78.24 -11.22 -152.42
C GLU A 316 78.91 -12.58 -152.69
N GLN A 317 78.72 -13.57 -151.82
CA GLN A 317 79.20 -14.94 -152.04
C GLN A 317 78.46 -15.65 -153.19
N GLU A 318 77.13 -15.52 -153.29
CA GLU A 318 76.34 -16.04 -154.41
C GLU A 318 76.73 -15.39 -155.77
N GLU A 319 77.03 -14.09 -155.79
CA GLU A 319 77.54 -13.41 -157.00
C GLU A 319 78.95 -13.89 -157.37
N HIS A 320 79.83 -14.11 -156.38
CA HIS A 320 81.17 -14.66 -156.60
C HIS A 320 81.12 -16.11 -157.13
N GLU A 321 80.22 -16.97 -156.62
CA GLU A 321 80.04 -18.32 -157.16
C GLU A 321 79.56 -18.31 -158.61
N GLN A 322 78.65 -17.41 -158.98
CA GLN A 322 78.17 -17.26 -160.36
C GLN A 322 79.29 -16.84 -161.32
N LEU A 323 80.13 -15.88 -160.92
CA LEU A 323 81.32 -15.48 -161.71
C LEU A 323 82.35 -16.61 -161.83
N THR A 324 82.57 -17.36 -160.74
CA THR A 324 83.48 -18.52 -160.73
C THR A 324 82.98 -19.64 -161.65
N ALA A 325 81.67 -19.90 -161.68
CA ALA A 325 81.07 -20.87 -162.60
C ALA A 325 81.20 -20.45 -164.09
N LEU A 326 81.11 -19.16 -164.38
CA LEU A 326 81.36 -18.60 -165.71
C LEU A 326 82.84 -18.74 -166.12
N GLN A 327 83.77 -18.47 -165.22
CA GLN A 327 85.21 -18.67 -165.47
C GLN A 327 85.53 -20.15 -165.75
N ASN A 328 84.99 -21.08 -164.95
CA ASN A 328 85.20 -22.52 -165.14
C ASN A 328 84.65 -23.02 -166.49
N LYS A 329 83.52 -22.48 -166.97
CA LYS A 329 83.02 -22.76 -168.34
C LYS A 329 84.00 -22.26 -169.41
N ASN A 330 84.41 -21.00 -169.32
CA ASN A 330 85.35 -20.40 -170.27
C ASN A 330 86.71 -21.13 -170.31
N GLU A 331 87.20 -21.62 -169.16
CA GLU A 331 88.41 -22.47 -169.09
C GLU A 331 88.18 -23.85 -169.72
N SER A 332 86.99 -24.44 -169.60
CA SER A 332 86.65 -25.71 -170.26
C SER A 332 86.57 -25.56 -171.79
N ASP A 333 86.04 -24.45 -172.28
CA ASP A 333 85.98 -24.11 -173.71
C ASP A 333 87.38 -23.80 -174.27
N LEU A 334 88.22 -23.08 -173.52
CA LEU A 334 89.64 -22.89 -173.85
C LEU A 334 90.42 -24.20 -173.92
N ASN A 335 90.14 -25.15 -173.02
CA ASN A 335 90.81 -26.46 -172.99
C ASN A 335 90.34 -27.40 -174.11
N THR A 336 89.10 -27.29 -174.59
CA THR A 336 88.64 -28.03 -175.78
C THR A 336 89.21 -27.43 -177.07
N LEU A 337 89.24 -26.11 -177.19
CA LEU A 337 89.91 -25.41 -178.31
C LEU A 337 91.42 -25.73 -178.37
N ARG A 338 92.12 -25.73 -177.24
CA ARG A 338 93.54 -26.13 -177.16
C ARG A 338 93.77 -27.58 -177.60
N LYS A 339 92.87 -28.51 -177.27
CA LYS A 339 92.96 -29.92 -177.73
C LYS A 339 92.71 -30.05 -179.24
N GLN A 340 91.82 -29.25 -179.82
CA GLN A 340 91.60 -29.23 -181.27
C GLN A 340 92.79 -28.62 -182.02
N LEU A 341 93.41 -27.56 -181.49
CA LEU A 341 94.65 -26.97 -182.01
C LEU A 341 95.82 -27.97 -182.00
N LEU A 342 96.04 -28.69 -180.90
CA LEU A 342 97.12 -29.68 -180.82
C LEU A 342 96.92 -30.84 -181.83
N GLN A 343 95.67 -31.16 -182.18
CA GLN A 343 95.33 -32.17 -183.19
C GLN A 343 95.42 -31.68 -184.64
N THR A 344 95.43 -30.37 -184.89
CA THR A 344 95.70 -29.81 -186.21
C THR A 344 97.19 -29.54 -186.42
N GLU A 345 97.91 -29.09 -185.39
CA GLU A 345 99.37 -28.87 -185.44
C GLU A 345 100.14 -30.18 -185.67
N THR A 346 99.81 -31.25 -184.94
CA THR A 346 100.45 -32.58 -185.14
C THR A 346 100.22 -33.19 -186.52
N LYS A 347 99.13 -32.83 -187.21
CA LYS A 347 98.90 -33.20 -188.61
C LYS A 347 99.72 -32.33 -189.56
N LEU A 348 99.78 -31.02 -189.30
CA LEU A 348 100.52 -30.06 -190.11
C LEU A 348 102.04 -30.28 -190.09
N GLU A 349 102.61 -30.81 -189.01
CA GLU A 349 104.04 -31.14 -188.93
C GLU A 349 104.40 -32.44 -189.68
N ALA A 350 103.54 -33.46 -189.62
CA ALA A 350 103.70 -34.68 -190.42
C ALA A 350 103.58 -34.40 -191.93
N ASP A 351 102.63 -33.56 -192.33
CA ASP A 351 102.47 -33.15 -193.72
C ASP A 351 103.62 -32.24 -194.20
N LYS A 352 104.21 -31.40 -193.35
CA LYS A 352 105.39 -30.57 -193.71
C LYS A 352 106.65 -31.40 -193.97
N GLN A 353 106.93 -32.42 -193.16
CA GLN A 353 108.11 -33.28 -193.37
C GLN A 353 107.97 -34.08 -194.68
N THR A 354 106.80 -34.63 -194.97
CA THR A 354 106.54 -35.31 -196.25
C THR A 354 106.57 -34.34 -197.44
N TYR A 355 106.07 -33.10 -197.31
CA TYR A 355 106.12 -32.10 -198.39
C TYR A 355 107.56 -31.73 -198.81
N THR A 356 108.52 -31.69 -197.87
CA THR A 356 109.94 -31.43 -198.18
C THR A 356 110.63 -32.59 -198.91
N THR A 357 110.25 -33.83 -198.62
CA THR A 357 110.70 -34.99 -199.41
C THR A 357 110.03 -35.03 -200.79
N TYR A 358 108.75 -34.65 -200.88
CA TYR A 358 108.03 -34.62 -202.15
C TYR A 358 108.48 -33.49 -203.07
N THR A 359 108.81 -32.29 -202.59
CA THR A 359 109.27 -31.19 -203.47
C THR A 359 110.59 -31.49 -204.20
N ARG A 360 111.50 -32.23 -203.56
CA ARG A 360 112.75 -32.69 -204.20
C ARG A 360 112.48 -33.75 -205.28
N ILE A 361 111.54 -34.66 -205.04
CA ILE A 361 111.10 -35.67 -206.02
C ILE A 361 110.22 -35.04 -207.11
N LEU A 362 109.47 -33.97 -206.81
CA LEU A 362 108.63 -33.24 -207.75
C LEU A 362 109.47 -32.59 -208.86
N GLN A 363 110.63 -32.00 -208.53
CA GLN A 363 111.51 -31.40 -209.54
C GLN A 363 112.18 -32.42 -210.47
N GLU A 364 112.44 -33.65 -210.02
CA GLU A 364 112.89 -34.75 -210.89
C GLU A 364 111.73 -35.37 -211.68
N THR A 365 110.52 -35.43 -211.09
CA THR A 365 109.35 -36.01 -211.76
C THR A 365 108.63 -35.04 -212.71
N GLU A 366 108.69 -33.73 -212.54
CA GLU A 366 108.12 -32.76 -213.50
C GLU A 366 108.85 -32.80 -214.86
N ARG A 367 110.15 -33.09 -214.87
CA ARG A 367 110.90 -33.41 -216.10
C ARG A 367 110.42 -34.72 -216.74
N ASN A 368 110.21 -35.77 -215.96
CA ASN A 368 109.77 -37.08 -216.47
C ASN A 368 108.28 -37.12 -216.83
N LEU A 369 107.43 -36.32 -216.20
CA LEU A 369 106.00 -36.25 -216.46
C LEU A 369 105.67 -35.45 -217.73
N PHE A 370 106.59 -34.60 -218.20
CA PHE A 370 106.52 -34.05 -219.56
C PHE A 370 106.63 -35.17 -220.62
N HIS A 371 107.45 -36.21 -220.39
CA HIS A 371 107.49 -37.41 -221.22
C HIS A 371 106.30 -38.36 -220.96
N ALA A 372 105.83 -38.53 -219.72
CA ALA A 372 104.69 -39.42 -219.44
C ALA A 372 103.33 -38.87 -219.94
N LYS A 373 103.17 -37.54 -220.03
CA LYS A 373 101.95 -36.91 -220.61
C LYS A 373 101.76 -37.23 -222.10
N THR A 374 102.83 -37.50 -222.84
CA THR A 374 102.73 -37.97 -224.24
C THR A 374 102.33 -39.44 -224.35
N GLU A 375 102.66 -40.28 -223.37
CA GLU A 375 102.33 -41.72 -223.39
C GLU A 375 100.92 -42.03 -222.85
N ASN A 376 100.47 -41.34 -221.78
CA ASN A 376 99.17 -41.66 -221.17
C ASN A 376 97.97 -41.36 -222.08
N ASN A 377 98.11 -40.42 -223.03
CA ASN A 377 97.12 -40.21 -224.09
C ASN A 377 96.89 -41.47 -224.96
N MET A 378 97.84 -42.40 -225.02
CA MET A 378 97.69 -43.71 -225.69
C MET A 378 97.11 -44.81 -224.78
N ALA A 379 97.08 -44.61 -223.45
CA ALA A 379 96.44 -45.54 -222.51
C ALA A 379 94.95 -45.22 -222.30
N GLN A 380 94.58 -43.94 -222.44
CA GLN A 380 93.21 -43.42 -222.35
C GLN A 380 92.22 -44.12 -223.31
N THR A 381 92.71 -44.69 -224.42
CA THR A 381 91.92 -45.44 -225.42
C THR A 381 91.63 -46.89 -225.00
N ASN A 382 92.52 -47.54 -224.25
CA ASN A 382 92.43 -48.96 -223.93
C ASN A 382 91.45 -49.25 -222.78
N LEU A 383 91.38 -48.37 -221.78
CA LEU A 383 90.55 -48.58 -220.57
C LEU A 383 89.04 -48.52 -220.86
N ASN A 384 88.63 -47.84 -221.93
CA ASN A 384 87.24 -47.77 -222.38
C ASN A 384 86.67 -49.12 -222.85
N ASN A 385 87.51 -50.11 -223.19
CA ASN A 385 87.05 -51.44 -223.58
C ASN A 385 86.69 -52.35 -222.40
N ILE A 386 87.31 -52.18 -221.23
CA ILE A 386 87.07 -53.04 -220.05
C ILE A 386 85.75 -52.68 -219.36
N ARG A 387 85.34 -51.40 -219.40
CA ARG A 387 84.08 -50.93 -218.79
C ARG A 387 82.81 -51.66 -219.29
N LYS A 388 82.83 -52.27 -220.48
CA LYS A 388 81.68 -52.99 -221.06
C LYS A 388 81.50 -54.45 -220.61
N GLN A 389 82.43 -55.03 -219.85
CA GLN A 389 82.35 -56.45 -219.44
C GLN A 389 81.75 -56.67 -218.04
N LEU A 390 81.81 -55.66 -217.15
CA LEU A 390 81.39 -55.81 -215.75
C LEU A 390 79.86 -55.77 -215.55
N GLU A 391 79.14 -54.96 -216.34
CA GLU A 391 77.69 -54.72 -216.20
C GLU A 391 76.84 -55.98 -216.37
N LYS A 392 77.34 -57.01 -217.06
CA LYS A 392 76.60 -58.27 -217.27
C LYS A 392 76.51 -59.18 -216.04
N LYS A 393 77.30 -58.98 -215.00
CA LYS A 393 77.42 -59.94 -213.87
C LYS A 393 76.60 -59.60 -212.61
N VAL A 394 75.98 -58.42 -212.55
CA VAL A 394 75.25 -57.98 -211.34
C VAL A 394 73.78 -58.43 -211.34
N LEU A 395 73.15 -58.51 -212.52
CA LEU A 395 71.72 -58.88 -212.67
C LEU A 395 71.38 -60.32 -212.20
N GLU A 396 72.37 -61.20 -212.07
CA GLU A 396 72.17 -62.59 -211.60
C GLU A 396 71.93 -62.67 -210.07
N LYS A 397 72.14 -61.59 -209.30
CA LYS A 397 72.07 -61.60 -207.82
C LYS A 397 70.65 -61.43 -207.25
N GLU A 398 69.80 -60.63 -207.89
CA GLU A 398 68.59 -60.05 -207.27
C GLU A 398 67.43 -61.04 -207.04
N ASP A 399 67.47 -62.23 -207.64
CA ASP A 399 66.36 -63.21 -207.56
C ASP A 399 66.29 -64.01 -206.24
N ILE A 400 67.35 -64.05 -205.44
CA ILE A 400 67.45 -64.95 -204.27
C ILE A 400 66.81 -64.36 -202.99
N GLU A 401 66.89 -63.04 -202.80
CA GLU A 401 66.52 -62.38 -201.52
C GLU A 401 65.01 -62.37 -201.22
N ARG A 402 64.15 -62.68 -202.21
CA ARG A 402 62.67 -62.55 -202.15
C ARG A 402 61.94 -63.56 -201.26
N LYS A 403 62.60 -64.63 -200.79
CA LYS A 403 61.93 -65.79 -200.14
C LYS A 403 61.78 -65.72 -198.62
N ILE A 404 62.30 -64.67 -197.96
CA ILE A 404 62.45 -64.63 -196.49
C ILE A 404 61.26 -63.99 -195.74
N SER A 405 60.34 -63.32 -196.44
CA SER A 405 59.41 -62.34 -195.84
C SER A 405 58.10 -62.86 -195.22
N GLU A 406 57.86 -64.17 -195.09
CA GLU A 406 56.49 -64.70 -194.87
C GLU A 406 56.11 -65.15 -193.43
N GLU A 407 57.05 -65.53 -192.54
CA GLU A 407 56.68 -66.35 -191.35
C GLU A 407 56.13 -65.64 -190.08
N LEU A 408 56.37 -64.34 -189.83
CA LEU A 408 56.31 -63.78 -188.45
C LEU A 408 55.00 -63.07 -187.99
N ARG A 409 53.85 -63.27 -188.65
CA ARG A 409 52.60 -62.50 -188.38
C ARG A 409 51.72 -62.94 -187.18
N ALA A 410 52.14 -63.88 -186.32
CA ALA A 410 51.19 -64.76 -185.61
C ALA A 410 50.89 -64.58 -184.09
N ARG A 411 51.32 -63.52 -183.36
CA ARG A 411 51.10 -63.43 -181.88
C ARG A 411 50.67 -62.05 -181.33
N LEU A 412 49.38 -61.91 -180.95
CA LEU A 412 48.73 -60.75 -180.29
C LEU A 412 47.41 -61.22 -179.59
N THR A 413 47.12 -60.89 -178.31
CA THR A 413 45.77 -60.61 -177.66
C THR A 413 45.61 -60.80 -176.09
N ALA A 414 44.79 -59.94 -175.43
CA ALA A 414 43.94 -60.10 -174.18
C ALA A 414 44.35 -59.64 -172.72
N GLN A 415 43.35 -59.39 -171.80
CA GLN A 415 43.38 -58.42 -170.63
C GLN A 415 42.24 -58.59 -169.51
N LYS A 416 42.39 -58.05 -168.26
CA LYS A 416 41.38 -57.52 -167.21
C LYS A 416 40.38 -58.40 -166.36
N ALA A 417 40.03 -57.99 -165.08
CA ALA A 417 38.64 -57.92 -164.45
C ALA A 417 38.50 -57.72 -162.87
N ALA A 418 37.27 -57.37 -162.41
CA ALA A 418 36.75 -56.91 -161.07
C ALA A 418 36.36 -58.00 -160.01
N ASN A 419 35.72 -57.79 -158.81
CA ASN A 419 35.69 -56.83 -157.65
C ASN A 419 34.34 -56.99 -156.83
N TYR A 420 34.29 -57.01 -155.47
CA TYR A 420 33.02 -57.19 -154.67
C TYR A 420 33.05 -56.70 -153.17
N VAL A 421 31.98 -56.06 -152.64
CA VAL A 421 31.99 -55.33 -151.32
C VAL A 421 30.85 -55.62 -150.29
N LYS A 422 29.71 -56.20 -150.66
CA LYS A 422 28.39 -55.66 -150.23
C LYS A 422 27.63 -56.20 -148.97
N LYS A 423 28.20 -56.98 -148.03
CA LYS A 423 27.39 -57.93 -147.20
C LYS A 423 27.05 -57.63 -145.71
N ILE A 424 27.65 -56.67 -145.00
CA ILE A 424 27.62 -56.67 -143.50
C ILE A 424 26.41 -55.96 -142.84
N ASN A 425 25.62 -55.16 -143.56
CA ASN A 425 24.72 -54.17 -142.95
C ASN A 425 23.38 -54.68 -142.35
N MET A 426 23.15 -56.00 -142.22
CA MET A 426 21.84 -56.55 -141.76
C MET A 426 21.72 -56.76 -140.25
N ASN A 427 22.82 -56.75 -139.47
CA ASN A 427 22.82 -57.18 -138.07
C ASN A 427 22.18 -56.18 -137.06
N LEU A 428 21.73 -55.01 -137.50
CA LEU A 428 21.43 -53.87 -136.62
C LEU A 428 19.96 -53.76 -136.17
N GLN A 429 19.05 -54.58 -136.72
CA GLN A 429 17.61 -54.51 -136.40
C GLN A 429 17.11 -55.55 -135.36
N ASP A 430 17.79 -56.69 -135.20
CA ASP A 430 17.33 -57.76 -134.31
C ASP A 430 17.44 -57.39 -132.81
N GLN A 431 18.41 -56.55 -132.44
CA GLN A 431 18.73 -56.18 -131.06
C GLN A 431 17.62 -55.39 -130.34
N SER A 432 16.77 -54.68 -131.07
CA SER A 432 15.72 -53.83 -130.48
C SER A 432 14.54 -54.64 -129.90
N ARG A 433 14.22 -55.78 -130.52
CA ARG A 433 13.14 -56.68 -130.05
C ARG A 433 13.50 -57.43 -128.76
N GLU A 434 14.80 -57.60 -128.52
CA GLU A 434 15.35 -58.36 -127.39
C GLU A 434 15.13 -57.64 -126.04
N LEU A 435 15.11 -56.31 -126.03
CA LEU A 435 14.95 -55.47 -124.84
C LEU A 435 13.56 -55.54 -124.20
N LEU A 436 12.48 -55.68 -124.99
CA LEU A 436 11.11 -55.77 -124.44
C LEU A 436 10.88 -57.09 -123.69
N THR A 437 11.51 -58.17 -124.14
CA THR A 437 11.54 -59.47 -123.42
C THR A 437 12.26 -59.39 -122.08
N GLN A 438 13.22 -58.47 -121.91
CA GLN A 438 13.98 -58.33 -120.67
C GLN A 438 13.12 -57.75 -119.54
N ILE A 439 12.13 -56.89 -119.82
CA ILE A 439 11.26 -56.31 -118.78
C ILE A 439 10.39 -57.39 -118.12
N VAL A 440 9.75 -58.26 -118.92
CA VAL A 440 8.95 -59.40 -118.42
C VAL A 440 9.82 -60.46 -117.72
N GLN A 441 11.10 -60.55 -118.08
CA GLN A 441 12.09 -61.30 -117.30
C GLN A 441 12.31 -60.62 -115.94
N THR A 442 12.54 -59.30 -115.88
CA THR A 442 12.81 -58.60 -114.61
C THR A 442 11.69 -58.75 -113.57
N GLU A 443 10.41 -58.77 -113.97
CA GLU A 443 9.29 -59.02 -113.04
C GLU A 443 9.31 -60.47 -112.51
N ASN A 444 9.67 -61.45 -113.34
CA ASN A 444 9.91 -62.83 -112.91
C ASN A 444 11.21 -62.99 -112.08
N GLN A 445 12.19 -62.09 -112.25
CA GLN A 445 13.35 -62.00 -111.35
C GLN A 445 12.91 -61.54 -109.96
N VAL A 446 12.05 -60.52 -109.84
CA VAL A 446 11.56 -60.04 -108.53
C VAL A 446 10.83 -61.15 -107.76
N ALA A 447 9.95 -61.92 -108.40
CA ALA A 447 9.30 -63.08 -107.78
C ALA A 447 10.29 -64.20 -107.40
N LYS A 448 11.37 -64.38 -108.17
CA LYS A 448 12.50 -65.28 -107.82
C LYS A 448 13.31 -64.74 -106.65
N ASP A 449 13.48 -63.43 -106.54
CA ASP A 449 14.25 -62.77 -105.48
C ASP A 449 13.49 -62.78 -104.15
N GLU A 450 12.15 -62.73 -104.14
CA GLU A 450 11.35 -62.97 -102.93
C GLU A 450 11.47 -64.43 -102.44
N LEU A 451 11.42 -65.40 -103.35
CA LEU A 451 11.80 -66.79 -103.05
C LEU A 451 13.27 -66.90 -102.60
N GLY A 452 14.13 -66.08 -103.17
CA GLY A 452 15.52 -65.89 -102.77
C GLY A 452 15.65 -65.37 -101.34
N VAL A 453 14.83 -64.41 -100.91
CA VAL A 453 14.79 -63.89 -99.54
C VAL A 453 14.27 -64.96 -98.57
N ALA A 454 13.27 -65.76 -98.95
CA ALA A 454 12.82 -66.90 -98.17
C ALA A 454 13.93 -67.96 -98.03
N HIS A 455 14.61 -68.31 -99.13
CA HIS A 455 15.76 -69.22 -99.12
C HIS A 455 16.96 -68.65 -98.35
N LYS A 456 17.18 -67.33 -98.37
CA LYS A 456 18.23 -66.65 -97.59
C LYS A 456 17.88 -66.60 -96.11
N LYS A 457 16.60 -66.47 -95.72
CA LYS A 457 16.14 -66.63 -94.33
C LYS A 457 16.34 -68.07 -93.83
N ALA A 458 15.98 -69.08 -94.62
CA ALA A 458 16.28 -70.48 -94.30
C ALA A 458 17.79 -70.75 -94.25
N SER A 459 18.56 -70.14 -95.16
CA SER A 459 20.03 -70.17 -95.13
C SER A 459 20.62 -69.40 -93.95
N ASN A 460 19.91 -68.41 -93.39
CA ASN A 460 20.34 -67.68 -92.19
C ASN A 460 20.15 -68.54 -90.94
N ILE A 461 19.05 -69.29 -90.84
CA ILE A 461 18.86 -70.28 -89.78
C ILE A 461 19.95 -71.37 -89.87
N ARG A 462 20.21 -71.88 -91.08
CA ARG A 462 21.30 -72.84 -91.33
C ARG A 462 22.70 -72.23 -91.13
N LEU A 463 22.88 -70.92 -91.33
CA LEU A 463 24.10 -70.19 -90.96
C LEU A 463 24.19 -69.98 -89.45
N GLN A 464 23.09 -69.84 -88.71
CA GLN A 464 23.06 -69.81 -87.26
C GLN A 464 23.49 -71.18 -86.69
N GLU A 465 23.01 -72.28 -87.28
CA GLU A 465 23.51 -73.63 -86.99
C GLU A 465 25.00 -73.76 -87.38
N LYS A 466 25.41 -73.20 -88.53
CA LYS A 466 26.82 -73.13 -88.94
C LYS A 466 27.67 -72.28 -88.00
N VAL A 467 27.12 -71.22 -87.40
CA VAL A 467 27.78 -70.40 -86.38
C VAL A 467 27.92 -71.19 -85.09
N ASN A 468 26.92 -71.96 -84.66
CA ASN A 468 27.04 -72.86 -83.51
C ASN A 468 28.04 -74.02 -83.77
N GLU A 469 28.14 -74.51 -85.01
CA GLU A 469 29.20 -75.43 -85.43
C GLU A 469 30.57 -74.72 -85.44
N LEU A 470 30.65 -73.49 -85.92
CA LEU A 470 31.88 -72.68 -85.93
C LEU A 470 32.30 -72.27 -84.52
N GLU A 471 31.39 -72.10 -83.55
CA GLU A 471 31.71 -71.89 -82.14
C GLU A 471 32.29 -73.16 -81.51
N LYS A 472 31.80 -74.35 -81.90
CA LYS A 472 32.44 -75.63 -81.56
C LYS A 472 33.79 -75.80 -82.27
N GLU A 473 33.93 -75.35 -83.51
CA GLU A 473 35.23 -75.30 -84.20
C GLU A 473 36.16 -74.24 -83.58
N ILE A 474 35.66 -73.13 -83.03
CA ILE A 474 36.43 -72.14 -82.29
C ILE A 474 36.87 -72.74 -80.95
N ALA A 475 36.03 -73.50 -80.25
CA ALA A 475 36.45 -74.26 -79.08
C ALA A 475 37.56 -75.29 -79.42
N ASN A 476 37.40 -76.03 -80.53
CA ASN A 476 38.43 -76.94 -81.04
C ASN A 476 39.69 -76.21 -81.54
N LYS A 477 39.56 -75.03 -82.14
CA LYS A 477 40.67 -74.17 -82.56
C LYS A 477 41.34 -73.49 -81.38
N ASN A 478 40.66 -73.22 -80.27
CA ASN A 478 41.28 -72.80 -79.01
C ASN A 478 42.08 -73.96 -78.37
N LEU A 479 41.60 -75.20 -78.56
CA LEU A 479 42.35 -76.44 -78.27
C LEU A 479 43.53 -76.70 -79.23
N ILE A 480 43.56 -76.05 -80.40
CA ILE A 480 44.70 -76.03 -81.32
C ILE A 480 45.59 -74.81 -81.03
N ILE A 481 45.05 -73.66 -80.62
CA ILE A 481 45.79 -72.47 -80.21
C ILE A 481 46.59 -72.78 -78.96
N THR A 482 46.04 -73.47 -77.97
CA THR A 482 46.83 -73.95 -76.81
C THR A 482 47.95 -74.93 -77.18
N LYS A 483 47.83 -75.66 -78.30
CA LYS A 483 48.94 -76.45 -78.87
C LYS A 483 49.94 -75.57 -79.63
N LEU A 484 49.46 -74.61 -80.42
CA LEU A 484 50.27 -73.63 -81.13
C LEU A 484 50.97 -72.65 -80.17
N GLU A 485 50.43 -72.38 -78.98
CA GLU A 485 51.05 -71.61 -77.91
C GLU A 485 52.19 -72.39 -77.26
N SER A 486 52.06 -73.72 -77.14
CA SER A 486 53.17 -74.59 -76.74
C SER A 486 54.24 -74.71 -77.84
N GLU A 487 53.84 -74.70 -79.12
CA GLU A 487 54.79 -74.62 -80.25
C GLU A 487 55.42 -73.22 -80.38
N ILE A 488 54.72 -72.13 -80.05
CA ILE A 488 55.23 -70.76 -79.96
C ILE A 488 56.20 -70.64 -78.78
N HIS A 489 55.94 -71.31 -77.66
CA HIS A 489 56.92 -71.40 -76.56
C HIS A 489 58.20 -72.12 -77.04
N HIS A 490 58.07 -73.19 -77.84
CA HIS A 490 59.21 -73.86 -78.47
C HIS A 490 59.91 -73.00 -79.54
N ALA A 491 59.16 -72.20 -80.30
CA ALA A 491 59.68 -71.25 -81.27
C ALA A 491 60.38 -70.07 -80.60
N ASN A 492 59.90 -69.60 -79.44
CA ASN A 492 60.54 -68.53 -78.66
C ASN A 492 61.90 -68.98 -78.11
N ILE A 493 62.05 -70.22 -77.65
CA ILE A 493 63.35 -70.83 -77.31
C ILE A 493 64.30 -70.89 -78.53
N LEU A 494 63.74 -71.01 -79.74
CA LEU A 494 64.48 -70.97 -81.00
C LEU A 494 64.81 -69.52 -81.44
N VAL A 495 63.95 -68.56 -81.13
CA VAL A 495 64.17 -67.12 -81.32
C VAL A 495 65.26 -66.61 -80.38
N GLU A 496 65.30 -67.00 -79.10
CA GLU A 496 66.39 -66.65 -78.17
C GLU A 496 67.77 -67.12 -78.71
N ARG A 497 67.82 -68.32 -79.30
CA ARG A 497 69.03 -68.84 -79.98
C ARG A 497 69.37 -68.10 -81.27
N LYS A 498 68.40 -67.47 -81.94
CA LYS A 498 68.62 -66.60 -83.11
C LYS A 498 69.02 -65.18 -82.68
N GLN A 499 68.47 -64.67 -81.57
CA GLN A 499 68.79 -63.36 -80.99
C GLN A 499 70.25 -63.29 -80.54
N GLY A 500 70.77 -64.34 -79.90
CA GLY A 500 72.20 -64.44 -79.58
C GLY A 500 73.14 -64.44 -80.79
N ASN A 501 72.65 -64.81 -81.99
CA ASN A 501 73.41 -64.67 -83.25
C ASN A 501 73.28 -63.27 -83.86
N ILE A 502 72.16 -62.57 -83.61
CA ILE A 502 71.95 -61.17 -84.01
C ILE A 502 72.88 -60.24 -83.20
N ASP A 503 73.09 -60.47 -81.91
CA ASP A 503 74.01 -59.67 -81.09
C ASP A 503 75.49 -59.78 -81.53
N ILE A 504 75.87 -60.93 -82.10
CA ILE A 504 77.21 -61.14 -82.69
C ILE A 504 77.36 -60.36 -84.01
N LEU A 505 76.28 -60.19 -84.78
CA LEU A 505 76.25 -59.38 -86.00
C LEU A 505 76.16 -57.88 -85.69
N ASN A 506 75.40 -57.47 -84.67
CA ASN A 506 75.35 -56.09 -84.19
C ASN A 506 76.73 -55.60 -83.71
N LYS A 507 77.52 -56.45 -83.03
CA LYS A 507 78.94 -56.17 -82.68
C LYS A 507 79.93 -56.14 -83.86
N LYS A 508 79.49 -56.46 -85.08
CA LYS A 508 80.22 -56.17 -86.33
C LYS A 508 79.70 -54.88 -86.98
N LEU A 509 78.40 -54.62 -86.90
CA LEU A 509 77.74 -53.42 -87.44
C LEU A 509 78.20 -52.14 -86.72
N GLU A 510 78.29 -52.15 -85.38
CA GLU A 510 78.88 -51.06 -84.56
C GLU A 510 80.36 -50.75 -84.86
N ARG A 511 81.05 -51.65 -85.57
CA ARG A 511 82.45 -51.49 -85.96
C ARG A 511 82.56 -50.74 -87.28
N LEU A 512 81.72 -51.10 -88.26
CA LEU A 512 81.62 -50.43 -89.55
C LEU A 512 81.00 -49.02 -89.44
N ILE A 513 80.05 -48.81 -88.51
CA ILE A 513 79.50 -47.47 -88.20
C ILE A 513 80.58 -46.52 -87.65
N ARG A 514 81.62 -47.06 -87.01
CA ARG A 514 82.73 -46.28 -86.45
C ARG A 514 83.80 -45.87 -87.47
N GLU A 515 83.80 -46.49 -88.65
CA GLU A 515 84.83 -46.29 -89.68
C GLU A 515 84.39 -45.38 -90.84
N CYS A 516 83.08 -45.04 -90.94
CA CYS A 516 82.51 -44.26 -92.05
C CYS A 516 81.73 -42.98 -91.63
N GLY A 517 82.22 -42.25 -90.62
CA GLY A 517 81.86 -40.84 -90.33
C GLY A 517 80.38 -40.44 -90.50
N GLY A 518 79.55 -40.68 -89.48
CA GLY A 518 78.09 -40.70 -89.61
C GLY A 518 77.35 -39.41 -90.04
N GLU A 519 76.15 -39.68 -90.56
CA GLU A 519 75.03 -38.78 -90.92
C GLU A 519 75.05 -38.04 -92.27
N GLU A 520 74.32 -38.61 -93.24
CA GLU A 520 73.53 -37.82 -94.21
C GLU A 520 72.04 -37.94 -93.84
N ILE A 521 71.38 -36.82 -93.53
CA ILE A 521 69.94 -36.77 -93.22
C ILE A 521 69.17 -36.28 -94.46
N GLY A 522 68.16 -37.05 -94.88
CA GLY A 522 67.24 -36.64 -95.94
C GLY A 522 66.21 -35.60 -95.46
N PRO A 523 65.84 -34.58 -96.28
CA PRO A 523 64.96 -33.49 -95.85
C PRO A 523 63.53 -33.93 -95.49
N LEU A 524 63.05 -35.10 -95.95
CA LEU A 524 61.75 -35.65 -95.50
C LEU A 524 61.79 -36.09 -94.03
N ASP A 525 62.86 -36.74 -93.58
CA ASP A 525 62.96 -37.24 -92.19
C ASP A 525 63.11 -36.09 -91.19
N ALA A 526 63.72 -34.98 -91.59
CA ALA A 526 63.70 -33.73 -90.83
C ALA A 526 62.27 -33.16 -90.68
N GLN A 527 61.44 -33.28 -91.72
CA GLN A 527 60.03 -32.85 -91.68
C GLN A 527 59.18 -33.78 -90.80
N VAL A 528 59.37 -35.09 -90.91
CA VAL A 528 58.72 -36.10 -90.05
C VAL A 528 59.09 -35.88 -88.58
N ASN A 529 60.38 -35.64 -88.27
CA ASN A 529 60.81 -35.37 -86.90
C ASN A 529 60.25 -34.05 -86.33
N ASN A 530 60.08 -33.01 -87.16
CA ASN A 530 59.43 -31.77 -86.74
C ASN A 530 57.92 -31.95 -86.53
N LEU A 531 57.24 -32.75 -87.37
CA LEU A 531 55.82 -33.10 -87.15
C LEU A 531 55.63 -33.96 -85.90
N ASN A 532 56.50 -34.94 -85.65
CA ASN A 532 56.46 -35.75 -84.43
C ASN A 532 56.70 -34.90 -83.17
N LYS A 533 57.60 -33.91 -83.21
CA LYS A 533 57.77 -32.94 -82.11
C LYS A 533 56.54 -32.04 -81.93
N ALA A 534 55.91 -31.59 -83.02
CA ALA A 534 54.67 -30.82 -82.93
C ALA A 534 53.50 -31.65 -82.36
N ILE A 535 53.41 -32.93 -82.71
CA ILE A 535 52.44 -33.88 -82.14
C ILE A 535 52.71 -34.12 -80.65
N ALA A 536 53.98 -34.32 -80.25
CA ALA A 536 54.35 -34.46 -78.84
C ALA A 536 53.97 -33.22 -78.02
N LEU A 537 54.30 -32.01 -78.50
CA LEU A 537 53.90 -30.76 -77.84
C LEU A 537 52.37 -30.62 -77.72
N LYS A 538 51.61 -31.07 -78.73
CA LYS A 538 50.14 -31.09 -78.64
C LYS A 538 49.60 -32.17 -77.70
N GLN A 539 50.29 -33.30 -77.55
CA GLN A 539 49.95 -34.31 -76.55
C GLN A 539 50.23 -33.80 -75.13
N ASP A 540 51.33 -33.07 -74.93
CA ASP A 540 51.67 -32.41 -73.67
C ASP A 540 50.62 -31.34 -73.32
N GLU A 541 50.29 -30.43 -74.25
CA GLU A 541 49.20 -29.45 -74.09
C GLU A 541 47.85 -30.10 -73.72
N VAL A 542 47.49 -31.23 -74.37
CA VAL A 542 46.27 -31.98 -74.03
C VAL A 542 46.35 -32.53 -72.60
N SER A 543 47.49 -33.07 -72.18
CA SER A 543 47.67 -33.58 -70.81
C SER A 543 47.62 -32.49 -69.75
N GLU A 544 48.11 -31.28 -70.05
CA GLU A 544 47.99 -30.12 -69.17
C GLU A 544 46.53 -29.65 -69.06
N LEU A 545 45.78 -29.63 -70.17
CA LEU A 545 44.35 -29.32 -70.18
C LEU A 545 43.52 -30.39 -69.44
N GLU A 546 43.85 -31.68 -69.57
CA GLU A 546 43.23 -32.76 -68.78
C GLU A 546 43.49 -32.59 -67.28
N GLN A 547 44.71 -32.19 -66.88
CA GLN A 547 45.02 -31.88 -65.48
C GLN A 547 44.31 -30.63 -64.98
N GLN A 548 44.17 -29.59 -65.80
CA GLN A 548 43.42 -28.38 -65.45
C GLN A 548 41.93 -28.71 -65.28
N TRP A 549 41.34 -29.44 -66.23
CA TRP A 549 39.96 -29.91 -66.15
C TRP A 549 39.71 -30.78 -64.91
N LEU A 550 40.61 -31.70 -64.57
CA LEU A 550 40.51 -32.49 -63.33
C LEU A 550 40.60 -31.63 -62.07
N LYS A 551 41.43 -30.57 -62.05
CA LYS A 551 41.50 -29.63 -60.92
C LYS A 551 40.19 -28.85 -60.78
N GLU A 552 39.69 -28.26 -61.87
CA GLU A 552 38.41 -27.54 -61.90
C GLU A 552 37.24 -28.44 -61.50
N GLN A 553 37.22 -29.70 -61.94
CA GLN A 553 36.22 -30.69 -61.54
C GLN A 553 36.31 -31.01 -60.03
N ASN A 554 37.51 -31.12 -59.49
CA ASN A 554 37.71 -31.40 -58.06
C ASN A 554 37.30 -30.19 -57.20
N GLU A 555 37.64 -28.97 -57.63
CA GLU A 555 37.17 -27.73 -57.01
C GLU A 555 35.64 -27.59 -57.08
N LEU A 556 35.02 -27.92 -58.21
CA LEU A 556 33.57 -27.98 -58.35
C LEU A 556 32.94 -28.95 -57.35
N VAL A 557 33.51 -30.16 -57.19
CA VAL A 557 33.04 -31.15 -56.20
C VAL A 557 33.22 -30.66 -54.76
N ILE A 558 34.33 -29.96 -54.45
CA ILE A 558 34.52 -29.32 -53.14
C ILE A 558 33.45 -28.25 -52.91
N LYS A 559 33.17 -27.39 -53.90
CA LYS A 559 32.15 -26.33 -53.81
C LYS A 559 30.72 -26.89 -53.72
N ILE A 560 30.42 -28.01 -54.38
CA ILE A 560 29.14 -28.73 -54.21
C ILE A 560 29.03 -29.28 -52.78
N ASN A 561 30.07 -29.91 -52.25
CA ASN A 561 30.08 -30.40 -50.87
C ASN A 561 29.98 -29.27 -49.82
N GLU A 562 30.59 -28.11 -50.07
CA GLU A 562 30.41 -26.91 -49.24
C GLU A 562 28.96 -26.38 -49.32
N ARG A 563 28.39 -26.29 -50.52
CA ARG A 563 26.99 -25.90 -50.74
C ARG A 563 26.03 -26.82 -50.00
N ASP A 564 26.28 -28.12 -50.02
CA ASP A 564 25.40 -29.12 -49.38
C ASP A 564 25.49 -29.03 -47.85
N LYS A 565 26.69 -28.86 -47.28
CA LYS A 565 26.87 -28.55 -45.85
C LYS A 565 26.19 -27.24 -45.44
N LEU A 566 26.23 -26.21 -46.29
CA LEU A 566 25.53 -24.95 -46.05
C LEU A 566 24.01 -25.12 -46.16
N ALA A 567 23.51 -25.95 -47.07
CA ALA A 567 22.08 -26.28 -47.16
C ALA A 567 21.61 -27.05 -45.92
N GLU A 568 22.37 -28.03 -45.44
CA GLU A 568 22.09 -28.72 -44.17
C GLU A 568 22.07 -27.74 -42.98
N SER A 569 23.07 -26.85 -42.88
CA SER A 569 23.11 -25.84 -41.81
C SER A 569 21.92 -24.88 -41.88
N LEU A 570 21.49 -24.47 -43.08
CA LEU A 570 20.33 -23.62 -43.31
C LEU A 570 19.02 -24.33 -42.93
N THR A 571 18.85 -25.62 -43.26
CA THR A 571 17.66 -26.39 -42.80
C THR A 571 17.67 -26.59 -41.28
N ARG A 572 18.84 -26.77 -40.65
CA ARG A 572 18.98 -26.82 -39.18
C ARG A 572 18.60 -25.48 -38.54
N ILE A 573 19.09 -24.35 -39.06
CA ILE A 573 18.74 -23.01 -38.56
C ILE A 573 17.25 -22.73 -38.75
N SER A 574 16.67 -23.11 -39.90
CA SER A 574 15.22 -22.99 -40.15
C SER A 574 14.38 -23.80 -39.14
N LYS A 575 14.78 -25.05 -38.84
CA LYS A 575 14.16 -25.87 -37.78
C LYS A 575 14.30 -25.21 -36.39
N GLN A 576 15.48 -24.69 -36.06
CA GLN A 576 15.70 -23.98 -34.80
C GLN A 576 14.85 -22.70 -34.69
N PHE A 577 14.73 -21.93 -35.78
CA PHE A 577 13.89 -20.74 -35.86
C PHE A 577 12.40 -21.10 -35.67
N SER A 578 11.92 -22.18 -36.30
CA SER A 578 10.55 -22.69 -36.10
C SER A 578 10.28 -23.11 -34.65
N ILE A 579 11.25 -23.78 -34.00
CA ILE A 579 11.15 -24.13 -32.57
C ILE A 579 11.13 -22.87 -31.69
N LEU A 580 11.96 -21.87 -32.00
CA LEU A 580 12.01 -20.61 -31.27
C LEU A 580 10.74 -19.77 -31.44
N THR A 581 10.16 -19.70 -32.65
CA THR A 581 8.89 -19.00 -32.87
C THR A 581 7.73 -19.71 -32.17
N GLN A 582 7.68 -21.05 -32.16
CA GLN A 582 6.70 -21.80 -31.36
C GLN A 582 6.87 -21.58 -29.85
N LYS A 583 8.12 -21.55 -29.34
CA LYS A 583 8.39 -21.22 -27.92
C LYS A 583 7.96 -19.80 -27.59
N LYS A 584 8.27 -18.83 -28.45
CA LYS A 584 7.85 -17.44 -28.30
C LYS A 584 6.32 -17.34 -28.24
N LEU A 585 5.60 -17.99 -29.16
CA LEU A 585 4.14 -17.99 -29.19
C LEU A 585 3.53 -18.64 -27.93
N ARG A 586 4.19 -19.67 -27.36
CA ARG A 586 3.77 -20.28 -26.09
C ARG A 586 3.97 -19.32 -24.91
N ILE A 587 5.11 -18.63 -24.83
CA ILE A 587 5.39 -17.61 -23.81
C ILE A 587 4.47 -16.39 -23.96
N ASP A 588 4.24 -15.90 -25.18
CA ASP A 588 3.31 -14.81 -25.47
C ASP A 588 1.88 -15.14 -24.96
N ASN A 589 1.44 -16.40 -25.12
CA ASN A 589 0.16 -16.88 -24.59
C ASN A 589 0.15 -16.99 -23.06
N GLU A 590 1.25 -17.46 -22.44
CA GLU A 590 1.39 -17.50 -20.97
C GLU A 590 1.34 -16.08 -20.36
N ILE A 591 2.03 -15.11 -20.98
CA ILE A 591 1.96 -13.69 -20.63
C ILE A 591 0.52 -13.18 -20.77
N ALA A 592 -0.16 -13.46 -21.88
CA ALA A 592 -1.55 -13.03 -22.10
C ALA A 592 -2.55 -13.65 -21.11
N ILE A 593 -2.25 -14.82 -20.53
CA ILE A 593 -3.02 -15.42 -19.43
C ILE A 593 -2.73 -14.67 -18.12
N GLN A 594 -1.46 -14.47 -17.78
CA GLN A 594 -1.06 -13.71 -16.58
C GLN A 594 -1.57 -12.27 -16.60
N GLU A 595 -1.63 -11.61 -17.77
CA GLU A 595 -2.22 -10.28 -17.91
C GLU A 595 -3.73 -10.27 -17.61
N ARG A 596 -4.47 -11.33 -17.99
CA ARG A 596 -5.89 -11.47 -17.65
C ARG A 596 -6.07 -11.70 -16.15
N GLU A 597 -5.33 -12.64 -15.58
CA GLU A 597 -5.34 -12.92 -14.14
C GLU A 597 -5.01 -11.64 -13.35
N ARG A 598 -3.96 -10.92 -13.73
CA ARG A 598 -3.60 -9.61 -13.14
C ARG A 598 -4.72 -8.57 -13.30
N ASN A 599 -5.42 -8.55 -14.44
CA ASN A 599 -6.54 -7.63 -14.66
C ASN A 599 -7.77 -8.02 -13.81
N ASP A 600 -8.01 -9.30 -13.57
CA ASP A 600 -9.09 -9.78 -12.71
C ASP A 600 -8.78 -9.55 -11.22
N MET A 601 -7.54 -9.84 -10.76
CA MET A 601 -7.05 -9.44 -9.44
C MET A 601 -7.13 -7.92 -9.22
N ASN A 602 -6.91 -7.10 -10.26
CA ASN A 602 -7.10 -5.65 -10.19
C ASN A 602 -8.58 -5.24 -10.08
N LYS A 603 -9.53 -6.01 -10.60
CA LYS A 603 -10.97 -5.79 -10.37
C LYS A 603 -11.35 -6.18 -8.94
N GLU A 604 -10.87 -7.32 -8.46
CA GLU A 604 -11.08 -7.75 -7.07
C GLU A 604 -10.49 -6.75 -6.07
N LEU A 605 -9.27 -6.24 -6.31
CA LEU A 605 -8.68 -5.17 -5.50
C LEU A 605 -9.52 -3.89 -5.52
N LYS A 606 -10.11 -3.51 -6.66
CA LYS A 606 -11.05 -2.38 -6.72
C LYS A 606 -12.32 -2.65 -5.94
N HIS A 607 -12.92 -3.84 -6.05
CA HIS A 607 -14.08 -4.22 -5.25
C HIS A 607 -13.78 -4.20 -3.74
N LEU A 608 -12.61 -4.70 -3.32
CA LEU A 608 -12.16 -4.61 -1.93
C LEU A 608 -11.89 -3.16 -1.49
N GLN A 609 -11.38 -2.29 -2.37
CA GLN A 609 -11.25 -0.86 -2.09
C GLN A 609 -12.62 -0.17 -1.96
N ASP A 610 -13.56 -0.48 -2.85
CA ASP A 610 -14.94 0.01 -2.78
C ASP A 610 -15.63 -0.46 -1.49
N ASP A 611 -15.41 -1.71 -1.06
CA ASP A 611 -15.95 -2.22 0.20
C ASP A 611 -15.24 -1.64 1.43
N ILE A 612 -13.92 -1.40 1.40
CA ILE A 612 -13.20 -0.64 2.44
C ILE A 612 -13.75 0.78 2.55
N THR A 613 -13.96 1.49 1.43
CA THR A 613 -14.55 2.83 1.48
C THR A 613 -16.00 2.78 2.00
N ARG A 614 -16.80 1.78 1.59
CA ARG A 614 -18.15 1.57 2.11
C ARG A 614 -18.14 1.33 3.62
N ILE A 615 -17.31 0.42 4.11
CA ILE A 615 -17.13 0.13 5.54
C ILE A 615 -16.69 1.40 6.28
N ASN A 616 -15.72 2.15 5.75
CA ASN A 616 -15.28 3.42 6.34
C ASN A 616 -16.42 4.46 6.37
N THR A 617 -17.30 4.53 5.37
CA THR A 617 -18.50 5.40 5.45
C THR A 617 -19.53 4.90 6.45
N MET A 618 -19.64 3.59 6.70
CA MET A 618 -20.49 3.06 7.77
C MET A 618 -19.89 3.36 9.14
N ILE A 619 -18.59 3.13 9.36
CA ILE A 619 -17.87 3.50 10.58
C ILE A 619 -17.99 5.01 10.86
N ALA A 620 -17.85 5.86 9.83
CA ALA A 620 -18.04 7.30 9.99
C ALA A 620 -19.48 7.66 10.42
N LYS A 621 -20.50 7.03 9.82
CA LYS A 621 -21.91 7.22 10.21
C LYS A 621 -22.16 6.72 11.63
N GLU A 622 -21.67 5.54 11.97
CA GLU A 622 -21.84 4.92 13.28
C GLU A 622 -21.13 5.72 14.36
N LYS A 623 -19.94 6.27 14.08
CA LYS A 623 -19.27 7.25 14.94
C LYS A 623 -20.05 8.56 15.08
N THR A 624 -20.69 9.09 14.04
CA THR A 624 -21.56 10.27 14.20
C THR A 624 -22.82 9.95 15.01
N ILE A 625 -23.34 8.72 14.94
CA ILE A 625 -24.46 8.27 15.77
C ILE A 625 -23.99 8.11 17.23
N GLU A 626 -22.80 7.56 17.47
CA GLU A 626 -22.18 7.48 18.81
C GLU A 626 -21.90 8.88 19.39
N GLU A 627 -21.38 9.82 18.60
CA GLU A 627 -21.18 11.21 19.01
C GLU A 627 -22.52 11.89 19.35
N ASN A 628 -23.57 11.65 18.55
CA ASN A 628 -24.93 12.15 18.86
C ASN A 628 -25.49 11.51 20.14
N LEU A 629 -25.44 10.18 20.30
CA LEU A 629 -25.92 9.47 21.49
C LEU A 629 -25.15 9.85 22.75
N THR A 630 -23.83 10.06 22.67
CA THR A 630 -23.04 10.54 23.81
C THR A 630 -23.35 11.99 24.16
N ASN A 631 -23.74 12.82 23.18
CA ASN A 631 -24.20 14.19 23.45
C ASN A 631 -25.64 14.21 24.00
N GLU A 632 -26.55 13.37 23.52
CA GLU A 632 -27.89 13.15 24.10
C GLU A 632 -27.79 12.59 25.54
N ASN A 633 -26.87 11.66 25.80
CA ASN A 633 -26.60 11.17 27.16
C ASN A 633 -26.05 12.28 28.07
N LYS A 634 -25.16 13.17 27.58
CA LYS A 634 -24.70 14.34 28.37
C LYS A 634 -25.82 15.36 28.63
N LEU A 635 -26.69 15.58 27.64
CA LEU A 635 -27.84 16.48 27.80
C LEU A 635 -28.84 15.92 28.82
N THR A 636 -29.19 14.64 28.71
CA THR A 636 -30.07 13.97 29.69
C THR A 636 -29.42 13.85 31.06
N GLU A 637 -28.11 13.62 31.17
CA GLU A 637 -27.36 13.71 32.43
C GLU A 637 -27.41 15.13 33.02
N MET A 638 -27.25 16.16 32.19
CA MET A 638 -27.39 17.56 32.63
C MET A 638 -28.82 17.88 33.09
N ASP A 639 -29.84 17.39 32.39
CA ASP A 639 -31.24 17.53 32.76
C ASP A 639 -31.55 16.77 34.07
N PHE A 640 -30.98 15.58 34.27
CA PHE A 640 -31.08 14.84 35.53
C PHE A 640 -30.37 15.56 36.68
N ILE A 641 -29.18 16.13 36.45
CA ILE A 641 -28.46 16.94 37.44
C ILE A 641 -29.24 18.22 37.76
N GLN A 642 -29.86 18.86 36.78
CA GLN A 642 -30.71 20.04 37.01
C GLN A 642 -31.96 19.64 37.80
N SER A 643 -32.64 18.56 37.42
CA SER A 643 -33.81 18.06 38.15
C SER A 643 -33.46 17.64 39.59
N LEU A 644 -32.30 17.02 39.80
CA LEU A 644 -31.77 16.72 41.14
C LEU A 644 -31.54 18.00 41.94
N LYS A 645 -30.90 19.03 41.37
CA LYS A 645 -30.71 20.34 42.03
C LYS A 645 -32.04 21.04 42.33
N GLU A 646 -33.03 20.94 41.45
CA GLU A 646 -34.37 21.44 41.69
C GLU A 646 -35.04 20.69 42.85
N LYS A 647 -34.86 19.36 42.95
CA LYS A 647 -35.35 18.57 44.10
C LYS A 647 -34.57 18.78 45.38
N GLU A 648 -33.27 19.02 45.32
CA GLU A 648 -32.44 19.44 46.45
C GLU A 648 -32.90 20.82 46.97
N ASN A 649 -33.15 21.78 46.07
CA ASN A 649 -33.71 23.09 46.43
C ASN A 649 -35.12 22.97 47.01
N GLU A 650 -36.01 22.14 46.43
CA GLU A 650 -37.32 21.84 47.02
C GLU A 650 -37.18 21.23 48.43
N ALA A 651 -36.24 20.30 48.63
CA ALA A 651 -35.99 19.68 49.92
C ALA A 651 -35.41 20.67 50.95
N ILE A 652 -34.50 21.56 50.54
CA ILE A 652 -33.98 22.65 51.39
C ILE A 652 -35.10 23.61 51.78
N ASN A 653 -35.94 24.02 50.82
CA ASN A 653 -37.11 24.89 51.09
C ASN A 653 -38.16 24.22 51.99
N LEU A 654 -38.29 22.89 51.93
CA LEU A 654 -39.14 22.13 52.86
C LEU A 654 -38.49 22.00 54.24
N GLN A 655 -37.17 21.79 54.33
CA GLN A 655 -36.44 21.78 55.59
C GLN A 655 -36.50 23.14 56.29
N GLU A 656 -36.32 24.25 55.56
CA GLU A 656 -36.45 25.61 56.10
C GLU A 656 -37.87 25.84 56.65
N LYS A 657 -38.92 25.38 55.95
CA LYS A 657 -40.29 25.42 56.48
C LYS A 657 -40.47 24.56 57.73
N VAL A 658 -39.86 23.38 57.79
CA VAL A 658 -39.85 22.54 59.00
C VAL A 658 -39.13 23.27 60.14
N ASP A 659 -37.97 23.86 59.91
CA ASP A 659 -37.20 24.60 60.91
C ASP A 659 -37.95 25.86 61.41
N ILE A 660 -38.68 26.55 60.54
CA ILE A 660 -39.60 27.64 60.91
C ILE A 660 -40.73 27.08 61.80
N THR A 661 -41.45 26.03 61.38
CA THR A 661 -42.53 25.46 62.21
C THR A 661 -42.05 24.84 63.52
N LEU A 662 -40.79 24.39 63.60
CA LEU A 662 -40.16 23.95 64.85
C LEU A 662 -39.87 25.12 65.79
N LYS A 663 -39.39 26.26 65.26
CA LYS A 663 -39.26 27.52 66.03
C LYS A 663 -40.62 28.03 66.48
N ASP A 664 -41.61 28.13 65.59
CA ASP A 664 -42.97 28.53 65.94
C ASP A 664 -43.55 27.63 67.06
N LYS A 665 -43.25 26.32 67.02
CA LYS A 665 -43.63 25.37 68.08
C LYS A 665 -42.86 25.60 69.38
N GLU A 666 -41.55 25.87 69.32
CA GLU A 666 -40.75 26.20 70.51
C GLU A 666 -41.20 27.51 71.14
N ASP A 667 -41.50 28.53 70.35
CA ASP A 667 -42.04 29.80 70.79
C ASP A 667 -43.44 29.62 71.41
N LEU A 668 -44.35 28.86 70.78
CA LEU A 668 -45.64 28.50 71.37
C LEU A 668 -45.51 27.67 72.66
N LEU A 669 -44.48 26.83 72.78
CA LEU A 669 -44.19 26.10 74.03
C LEU A 669 -43.65 27.04 75.11
N ASN A 670 -42.83 28.03 74.76
CA ASN A 670 -42.37 29.06 75.68
C ASN A 670 -43.54 29.94 76.16
N GLU A 671 -44.40 30.39 75.24
CA GLU A 671 -45.65 31.10 75.56
C GLU A 671 -46.56 30.26 76.47
N LEU A 672 -46.71 28.96 76.19
CA LEU A 672 -47.48 28.05 77.06
C LEU A 672 -46.88 27.98 78.47
N VAL A 673 -45.56 27.84 78.61
CA VAL A 673 -44.87 27.83 79.92
C VAL A 673 -45.01 29.17 80.63
N GLU A 674 -45.00 30.30 79.92
CA GLU A 674 -45.30 31.61 80.51
C GLU A 674 -46.76 31.68 80.98
N VAL A 675 -47.72 31.21 80.19
CA VAL A 675 -49.13 31.13 80.59
C VAL A 675 -49.30 30.23 81.82
N GLU A 676 -48.74 29.02 81.84
CA GLU A 676 -48.73 28.12 83.00
C GLU A 676 -48.13 28.79 84.25
N ARG A 677 -47.03 29.53 84.09
CA ARG A 677 -46.43 30.32 85.17
C ARG A 677 -47.35 31.43 85.66
N THR A 678 -48.09 32.11 84.77
CA THR A 678 -49.10 33.09 85.20
C THR A 678 -50.27 32.43 85.92
N ILE A 679 -50.72 31.25 85.48
CA ILE A 679 -51.78 30.45 86.14
C ILE A 679 -51.32 30.09 87.56
N MET A 680 -50.14 29.50 87.74
CA MET A 680 -49.60 29.19 89.08
C MET A 680 -49.46 30.44 89.97
N LEU A 681 -49.08 31.58 89.41
CA LEU A 681 -49.03 32.85 90.16
C LEU A 681 -50.42 33.32 90.59
N TRP A 682 -51.46 33.11 89.78
CA TRP A 682 -52.84 33.41 90.13
C TRP A 682 -53.43 32.40 91.13
N GLU A 683 -53.18 31.11 90.98
CA GLU A 683 -53.56 30.08 91.96
C GLU A 683 -52.95 30.38 93.33
N LYS A 684 -51.65 30.72 93.39
CA LYS A 684 -51.00 31.09 94.64
C LYS A 684 -51.58 32.37 95.27
N LYS A 685 -51.98 33.36 94.46
CA LYS A 685 -52.72 34.54 94.95
C LYS A 685 -54.10 34.15 95.51
N VAL A 686 -54.82 33.24 94.85
CA VAL A 686 -56.12 32.75 95.33
C VAL A 686 -55.96 31.98 96.64
N GLN A 687 -54.96 31.10 96.76
CA GLN A 687 -54.65 30.39 98.01
C GLN A 687 -54.35 31.36 99.16
N LEU A 688 -53.51 32.38 98.94
CA LEU A 688 -53.23 33.42 99.95
C LEU A 688 -54.49 34.22 100.33
N CYS A 689 -55.38 34.52 99.37
CA CYS A 689 -56.68 35.14 99.65
C CYS A 689 -57.62 34.22 100.45
N GLU A 690 -57.60 32.90 100.20
CA GLU A 690 -58.36 31.94 101.01
C GLU A 690 -57.80 31.76 102.42
N GLU A 691 -56.48 31.69 102.58
CA GLU A 691 -55.82 31.56 103.88
C GLU A 691 -56.06 32.82 104.74
N THR A 692 -55.89 34.00 104.15
CA THR A 692 -56.20 35.26 104.82
C THR A 692 -57.69 35.35 105.19
N LYS A 693 -58.60 34.94 104.30
CA LYS A 693 -60.03 34.84 104.64
C LYS A 693 -60.29 33.86 105.80
N LYS A 694 -59.74 32.65 105.76
CA LYS A 694 -59.88 31.64 106.84
C LYS A 694 -59.32 32.13 108.18
N SER A 695 -58.25 32.95 108.15
CA SER A 695 -57.70 33.58 109.36
C SER A 695 -58.57 34.71 109.94
N VAL A 696 -59.38 35.37 109.10
CA VAL A 696 -60.30 36.45 109.49
C VAL A 696 -61.67 35.91 109.92
N ASP A 697 -62.13 34.79 109.35
CA ASP A 697 -63.41 34.14 109.65
C ASP A 697 -63.37 33.17 110.87
N CYS A 698 -62.32 33.21 111.70
CA CYS A 698 -62.22 32.39 112.90
C CYS A 698 -62.93 33.07 114.11
N ASP A 699 -64.14 32.58 114.43
CA ASP A 699 -65.02 33.01 115.54
C ASP A 699 -64.49 32.72 116.97
N VAL A 700 -63.26 33.15 117.27
CA VAL A 700 -62.63 33.04 118.60
C VAL A 700 -62.54 34.44 119.24
N GLY A 701 -63.63 34.87 119.89
CA GLY A 701 -63.64 36.12 120.68
C GLY A 701 -64.99 36.77 120.97
N GLN A 702 -66.10 36.35 120.34
CA GLN A 702 -67.39 37.04 120.51
C GLN A 702 -68.06 36.83 121.88
N GLY A 703 -67.80 35.71 122.57
CA GLY A 703 -68.46 35.38 123.85
C GLY A 703 -68.12 36.32 125.01
N GLU A 704 -66.84 36.69 125.15
CA GLU A 704 -66.35 37.47 126.29
C GLU A 704 -66.81 38.94 126.23
N MET A 705 -66.98 39.49 125.02
CA MET A 705 -67.47 40.86 124.80
C MET A 705 -68.95 41.07 125.16
N SER A 706 -69.75 40.01 125.29
CA SER A 706 -71.19 40.12 125.64
C SER A 706 -71.41 40.13 127.15
N VAL A 707 -70.65 39.32 127.89
CA VAL A 707 -70.72 39.23 129.36
C VAL A 707 -70.25 40.53 130.02
N MET A 708 -69.15 41.12 129.53
CA MET A 708 -68.64 42.39 130.08
C MET A 708 -69.59 43.58 129.91
N ARG A 709 -70.49 43.57 128.91
CA ARG A 709 -71.43 44.69 128.67
C ARG A 709 -72.60 44.71 129.66
N HIS A 710 -72.99 43.56 130.20
CA HIS A 710 -74.16 43.46 131.10
C HIS A 710 -73.83 43.85 132.55
N GLU A 711 -72.65 43.52 133.06
CA GLU A 711 -72.27 43.86 134.45
C GLU A 711 -71.93 45.35 134.63
N ILE A 712 -71.45 46.03 133.57
CA ILE A 712 -71.19 47.48 133.59
C ILE A 712 -72.47 48.27 133.89
N HIS A 713 -73.59 47.92 133.26
CA HIS A 713 -74.86 48.63 133.45
C HIS A 713 -75.46 48.44 134.87
N ARG A 714 -75.17 47.31 135.51
CA ARG A 714 -75.66 46.97 136.86
C ARG A 714 -74.98 47.78 137.97
N MET A 715 -73.71 48.16 137.80
CA MET A 715 -72.98 48.95 138.81
C MET A 715 -73.25 50.46 138.76
N GLU A 716 -73.70 51.00 137.62
CA GLU A 716 -74.03 52.43 137.49
C GLU A 716 -75.23 52.84 138.36
N ILE A 717 -76.18 51.93 138.57
CA ILE A 717 -77.44 52.19 139.31
C ILE A 717 -77.21 52.18 140.84
N SER A 718 -76.28 51.38 141.37
CA SER A 718 -75.99 51.35 142.82
C SER A 718 -75.22 52.57 143.32
N LYS A 719 -74.52 53.29 142.44
CA LYS A 719 -73.65 54.42 142.81
C LYS A 719 -74.42 55.68 143.24
N SER A 720 -75.66 55.87 142.79
CA SER A 720 -76.49 57.04 143.13
C SER A 720 -77.11 56.95 144.53
N SER A 721 -77.39 55.75 145.04
CA SER A 721 -78.08 55.52 146.31
C SER A 721 -77.20 55.76 147.54
N LEU A 722 -75.89 55.45 147.47
CA LEU A 722 -74.99 55.51 148.63
C LEU A 722 -74.63 56.94 149.08
N LEU A 723 -74.68 57.91 148.16
CA LEU A 723 -74.26 59.30 148.42
C LEU A 723 -75.20 60.08 149.37
N GLN A 724 -76.44 59.62 149.59
CA GLN A 724 -77.41 60.33 150.44
C GLN A 724 -77.43 59.88 151.92
N GLN A 725 -76.77 58.78 152.29
CA GLN A 725 -76.79 58.27 153.66
C GLN A 725 -75.51 58.56 154.47
N GLN A 726 -74.42 58.96 153.79
CA GLN A 726 -73.11 59.17 154.41
C GLN A 726 -73.03 60.44 155.31
N GLU A 727 -73.97 61.38 155.17
CA GLU A 727 -73.80 62.75 155.68
C GLU A 727 -74.29 63.00 157.12
N ARG A 728 -75.01 62.05 157.76
CA ARG A 728 -75.77 62.33 159.00
C ARG A 728 -75.21 61.85 160.34
N LEU A 729 -74.28 60.89 160.40
CA LEU A 729 -73.87 60.30 161.70
C LEU A 729 -72.37 60.20 161.97
N ILE A 730 -71.53 60.61 161.01
CA ILE A 730 -70.17 61.08 161.30
C ILE A 730 -70.20 62.34 162.19
N GLN A 731 -71.33 63.06 162.24
CA GLN A 731 -71.44 64.36 162.91
C GLN A 731 -71.46 64.36 164.45
N ALA A 732 -71.47 63.19 165.11
CA ALA A 732 -71.62 63.10 166.57
C ALA A 732 -70.32 62.79 167.33
N LEU A 733 -69.74 61.60 167.11
CA LEU A 733 -68.72 61.00 167.98
C LEU A 733 -67.72 60.12 167.18
N GLU A 734 -67.34 60.50 165.96
CA GLU A 734 -66.35 61.57 165.79
C GLU A 734 -66.60 62.90 166.52
N ARG A 735 -66.02 63.00 167.73
CA ARG A 735 -65.24 64.19 168.13
C ARG A 735 -63.89 63.84 168.78
N SER A 736 -63.54 62.56 168.91
CA SER A 736 -62.31 62.14 169.60
C SER A 736 -61.71 60.81 169.13
N VAL A 737 -62.51 59.80 168.77
CA VAL A 737 -61.98 58.55 168.17
C VAL A 737 -61.54 58.80 166.71
N SER A 738 -62.09 59.86 166.10
CA SER A 738 -61.41 60.62 165.06
C SER A 738 -60.08 61.20 165.54
N LYS A 739 -59.03 60.37 165.46
CA LYS A 739 -57.71 60.77 164.91
C LYS A 739 -56.69 59.65 164.83
N ARG A 740 -56.86 58.52 165.53
CA ARG A 740 -55.82 57.48 165.58
C ARG A 740 -55.91 56.45 164.44
N ASP A 741 -57.07 55.82 164.26
CA ASP A 741 -57.22 54.72 163.28
C ASP A 741 -57.27 55.20 161.82
N THR A 742 -57.63 56.46 161.59
CA THR A 742 -57.79 57.04 160.25
C THR A 742 -56.49 57.55 159.61
N ILE A 743 -55.41 57.74 160.37
CA ILE A 743 -54.08 58.05 159.80
C ILE A 743 -53.44 56.80 159.18
N VAL A 744 -53.62 55.64 159.80
CA VAL A 744 -52.92 54.39 159.43
C VAL A 744 -53.46 53.77 158.13
N THR A 745 -54.73 54.02 157.80
CA THR A 745 -55.42 53.34 156.67
C THR A 745 -55.47 54.13 155.36
N GLN A 746 -54.97 55.38 155.32
CA GLN A 746 -54.98 56.23 154.12
C GLN A 746 -53.66 56.26 153.32
N SER A 747 -52.60 55.58 153.76
CA SER A 747 -51.30 55.54 153.06
C SER A 747 -51.37 54.91 151.66
N ASP A 748 -52.09 53.79 151.51
CA ASP A 748 -51.73 52.81 150.48
C ASP A 748 -52.53 52.89 149.16
N ILE A 749 -53.47 53.84 148.99
CA ILE A 749 -54.42 53.85 147.84
C ILE A 749 -54.42 55.20 147.09
N LEU A 750 -53.26 55.72 146.69
CA LEU A 750 -53.17 57.08 146.13
C LEU A 750 -52.36 57.33 144.84
N GLN A 751 -51.96 56.32 144.06
CA GLN A 751 -51.31 56.56 142.75
C GLN A 751 -51.84 55.71 141.58
N SER A 752 -52.73 56.30 140.77
CA SER A 752 -53.18 55.75 139.48
C SER A 752 -53.52 56.83 138.44
N LYS A 753 -52.71 56.87 137.36
CA LYS A 753 -53.00 57.24 135.95
C LYS A 753 -53.11 58.70 135.44
N LYS A 754 -52.53 58.87 134.24
CA LYS A 754 -52.82 59.78 133.09
C LYS A 754 -52.04 59.24 131.85
N ASP A 755 -52.24 59.57 130.57
CA ASP A 755 -53.21 60.40 129.82
C ASP A 755 -53.34 59.88 128.35
N LYS A 756 -54.12 60.52 127.45
CA LYS A 756 -54.20 60.26 125.98
C LYS A 756 -54.56 61.53 125.18
N SER A 757 -53.75 61.96 124.19
CA SER A 757 -54.08 63.16 123.39
C SER A 757 -53.57 63.26 121.92
N GLN A 758 -52.91 62.25 121.33
CA GLN A 758 -52.14 62.41 120.07
C GLN A 758 -52.85 62.09 118.73
N ILE A 759 -54.05 61.52 118.70
CA ILE A 759 -54.56 60.82 117.49
C ILE A 759 -55.19 61.73 116.41
N ARG A 760 -55.51 63.01 116.68
CA ARG A 760 -56.39 63.81 115.79
C ARG A 760 -55.72 64.49 114.59
N ILE A 761 -54.40 64.70 114.59
CA ILE A 761 -53.71 65.56 113.62
C ILE A 761 -53.21 64.78 112.39
N THR A 762 -53.00 63.47 112.50
CA THR A 762 -52.47 62.62 111.42
C THR A 762 -53.48 62.34 110.31
N ALA A 763 -54.78 62.20 110.65
CA ALA A 763 -55.83 61.87 109.69
C ALA A 763 -56.08 62.96 108.63
N GLN A 764 -55.93 64.24 108.99
CA GLN A 764 -56.23 65.36 108.08
C GLN A 764 -55.25 65.42 106.89
N ARG A 765 -53.96 65.08 107.09
CA ARG A 765 -52.92 65.21 106.06
C ARG A 765 -53.02 64.17 104.94
N GLN A 766 -53.53 62.97 105.24
CA GLN A 766 -53.65 61.89 104.26
C GLN A 766 -54.74 62.15 103.20
N ILE A 767 -55.79 62.91 103.55
CA ILE A 767 -56.93 63.18 102.67
C ILE A 767 -56.56 64.10 101.49
N ASP A 768 -55.71 65.11 101.72
CA ASP A 768 -55.34 66.06 100.66
C ASP A 768 -54.24 65.56 99.72
N GLU A 769 -53.52 64.51 100.10
CA GLU A 769 -52.59 63.80 99.22
C GLU A 769 -53.34 62.91 98.21
N LEU A 770 -54.41 62.25 98.65
CA LEU A 770 -55.29 61.45 97.79
C LEU A 770 -55.99 62.30 96.72
N LYS A 771 -56.43 63.52 97.05
CA LYS A 771 -57.05 64.45 96.09
C LYS A 771 -56.10 64.87 94.96
N ARG A 772 -54.79 65.00 95.24
CA ARG A 772 -53.77 65.30 94.22
C ARG A 772 -53.53 64.11 93.29
N LYS A 773 -53.42 62.89 93.84
CA LYS A 773 -53.28 61.65 93.05
C LYS A 773 -54.48 61.43 92.13
N LEU A 774 -55.71 61.69 92.60
CA LEU A 774 -56.94 61.58 91.79
C LEU A 774 -56.95 62.51 90.56
N LYS A 775 -56.33 63.69 90.64
CA LYS A 775 -56.32 64.67 89.54
C LYS A 775 -55.35 64.26 88.42
N ILE A 776 -54.20 63.67 88.77
CA ILE A 776 -53.23 63.12 87.81
C ILE A 776 -53.82 61.91 87.09
N VAL A 777 -54.47 60.99 87.83
CA VAL A 777 -55.13 59.81 87.24
C VAL A 777 -56.22 60.21 86.22
N LYS A 778 -57.02 61.25 86.50
CA LYS A 778 -57.99 61.76 85.53
C LYS A 778 -57.37 62.33 84.26
N GLN A 779 -56.18 62.95 84.35
CA GLN A 779 -55.51 63.52 83.19
C GLN A 779 -54.87 62.43 82.32
N ASN A 780 -54.29 61.40 82.94
CA ASN A 780 -53.79 60.22 82.22
C ASN A 780 -54.93 59.44 81.53
N SER A 781 -56.09 59.30 82.18
CA SER A 781 -57.28 58.66 81.61
C SER A 781 -57.78 59.31 80.31
N VAL A 782 -57.54 60.61 80.09
CA VAL A 782 -57.93 61.32 78.86
C VAL A 782 -56.89 61.15 77.75
N VAL A 783 -55.62 60.94 78.11
CA VAL A 783 -54.56 60.61 77.13
C VAL A 783 -54.75 59.18 76.63
N SER A 784 -54.92 58.20 77.53
CA SER A 784 -55.15 56.80 77.16
C SER A 784 -56.46 56.58 76.40
N ALA A 785 -57.48 57.41 76.60
CA ALA A 785 -58.70 57.37 75.78
C ALA A 785 -58.46 57.80 74.32
N LYS A 786 -57.56 58.75 74.07
CA LYS A 786 -57.18 59.15 72.70
C LYS A 786 -56.26 58.14 72.03
N GLU A 787 -55.36 57.53 72.80
CA GLU A 787 -54.54 56.42 72.32
C GLU A 787 -55.43 55.23 71.91
N LEU A 788 -56.49 54.92 72.68
CA LEU A 788 -57.49 53.92 72.31
C LEU A 788 -58.22 54.25 70.99
N GLU A 789 -58.71 55.49 70.79
CA GLU A 789 -59.31 55.92 69.51
C GLU A 789 -58.33 55.79 68.31
N GLU A 790 -57.05 56.10 68.54
CA GLU A 790 -56.01 55.90 67.53
C GLU A 790 -55.67 54.43 67.26
N PHE A 791 -55.80 53.55 68.25
CA PHE A 791 -55.63 52.11 68.03
C PHE A 791 -56.86 51.49 67.36
N GLU A 792 -58.09 51.86 67.74
CA GLU A 792 -59.32 51.41 67.09
C GLU A 792 -59.40 51.83 65.61
N THR A 793 -58.91 53.03 65.27
CA THR A 793 -58.83 53.46 63.85
C THR A 793 -57.70 52.78 63.07
N LYS A 794 -56.71 52.16 63.74
CA LYS A 794 -55.67 51.33 63.11
C LYS A 794 -56.13 49.87 62.97
N THR A 795 -56.78 49.29 63.98
CA THR A 795 -57.35 47.93 63.89
C THR A 795 -58.43 47.85 62.81
N ASN A 796 -59.35 48.81 62.75
CA ASN A 796 -60.38 48.85 61.71
C ASN A 796 -59.80 48.97 60.28
N LYS A 797 -58.61 49.54 60.08
CA LYS A 797 -57.93 49.55 58.76
C LYS A 797 -57.32 48.18 58.45
N LEU A 798 -56.62 47.59 59.41
CA LEU A 798 -56.02 46.26 59.27
C LEU A 798 -57.08 45.15 59.09
N GLU A 799 -58.25 45.26 59.72
CA GLU A 799 -59.38 44.34 59.52
C GLU A 799 -59.97 44.45 58.11
N ASN A 800 -60.08 45.67 57.56
CA ASN A 800 -60.51 45.86 56.18
C ASN A 800 -59.49 45.33 55.17
N GLU A 801 -58.19 45.53 55.41
CA GLU A 801 -57.11 44.95 54.58
C GLU A 801 -57.10 43.41 54.66
N LEU A 802 -57.28 42.83 55.86
CA LEU A 802 -57.44 41.38 56.05
C LEU A 802 -58.70 40.83 55.35
N SER A 803 -59.81 41.57 55.35
CA SER A 803 -61.03 41.18 54.65
C SER A 803 -60.82 41.10 53.14
N ILE A 804 -60.18 42.13 52.55
CA ILE A 804 -59.82 42.14 51.12
C ILE A 804 -58.86 40.99 50.80
N LYS A 805 -57.82 40.77 51.61
CA LYS A 805 -56.84 39.70 51.39
C LYS A 805 -57.44 38.30 51.54
N LYS A 806 -58.42 38.10 52.43
CA LYS A 806 -59.20 36.85 52.49
C LYS A 806 -60.03 36.64 51.22
N GLY A 807 -60.66 37.68 50.69
CA GLY A 807 -61.37 37.64 49.41
C GLY A 807 -60.46 37.26 48.22
N ASP A 808 -59.27 37.84 48.14
CA ASP A 808 -58.25 37.48 47.14
C ASP A 808 -57.85 35.99 47.24
N ILE A 809 -57.60 35.51 48.46
CA ILE A 809 -57.21 34.11 48.72
C ILE A 809 -58.33 33.14 48.36
N GLU A 810 -59.59 33.43 48.70
CA GLU A 810 -60.74 32.61 48.32
C GLU A 810 -60.96 32.57 46.79
N ALA A 811 -60.65 33.66 46.08
CA ALA A 811 -60.74 33.71 44.63
C ALA A 811 -59.67 32.85 43.95
N GLU A 812 -58.43 32.89 44.44
CA GLU A 812 -57.35 32.02 43.93
C GLU A 812 -57.54 30.54 44.34
N GLN A 813 -58.07 30.26 45.54
CA GLN A 813 -58.46 28.89 45.92
C GLN A 813 -59.53 28.30 44.99
N LYS A 814 -60.57 29.07 44.64
CA LYS A 814 -61.59 28.62 43.68
C LYS A 814 -61.00 28.32 42.29
N LYS A 815 -60.06 29.14 41.81
CA LYS A 815 -59.32 28.86 40.56
C LYS A 815 -58.45 27.61 40.65
N ALA A 816 -57.76 27.41 41.78
CA ALA A 816 -56.97 26.20 42.02
C ALA A 816 -57.85 24.94 42.01
N ASP A 817 -58.99 24.96 42.70
CA ASP A 817 -59.96 23.86 42.72
C ASP A 817 -60.54 23.54 41.33
N GLU A 818 -60.80 24.57 40.51
CA GLU A 818 -61.22 24.39 39.12
C GLU A 818 -60.12 23.76 38.24
N LEU A 819 -58.85 24.15 38.43
CA LEU A 819 -57.73 23.58 37.72
C LEU A 819 -57.43 22.14 38.15
N VAL A 820 -57.57 21.81 39.43
CA VAL A 820 -57.47 20.44 39.96
C VAL A 820 -58.56 19.56 39.35
N LYS A 821 -59.83 20.02 39.34
CA LYS A 821 -60.94 19.27 38.69
C LYS A 821 -60.69 19.04 37.19
N LYS A 822 -60.14 20.03 36.47
CA LYS A 822 -59.78 19.90 35.05
C LYS A 822 -58.66 18.87 34.85
N LEU A 823 -57.57 18.96 35.64
CA LEU A 823 -56.47 17.99 35.61
C LEU A 823 -56.94 16.56 35.90
N GLN A 824 -57.85 16.39 36.85
CA GLN A 824 -58.39 15.07 37.20
C GLN A 824 -59.24 14.50 36.05
N SER A 825 -60.14 15.30 35.45
CA SER A 825 -60.91 14.86 34.28
C SER A 825 -60.05 14.48 33.06
N LEU A 826 -58.91 15.16 32.85
CA LEU A 826 -57.94 14.82 31.81
C LEU A 826 -57.13 13.56 32.15
N SER A 827 -56.84 13.32 33.43
CA SER A 827 -56.23 12.07 33.90
C SER A 827 -57.15 10.88 33.64
N ASP A 828 -58.44 11.02 33.95
CA ASP A 828 -59.42 9.95 33.77
C ASP A 828 -59.65 9.62 32.29
N GLN A 829 -59.73 10.65 31.42
CA GLN A 829 -59.75 10.47 29.97
C GLN A 829 -58.49 9.76 29.45
N LYS A 830 -57.29 10.17 29.90
CA LYS A 830 -56.03 9.52 29.52
C LYS A 830 -56.00 8.03 29.92
N GLN A 831 -56.59 7.66 31.06
CA GLN A 831 -56.69 6.25 31.46
C GLN A 831 -57.68 5.47 30.57
N ILE A 832 -58.84 6.04 30.24
CA ILE A 832 -59.81 5.44 29.31
C ILE A 832 -59.19 5.21 27.93
N ASP A 833 -58.52 6.22 27.37
CA ASP A 833 -57.84 6.13 26.06
C ASP A 833 -56.72 5.08 26.06
N LEU A 834 -55.96 4.96 27.16
CA LEU A 834 -54.93 3.93 27.31
C LEU A 834 -55.53 2.52 27.26
N PHE A 835 -56.64 2.28 27.98
CA PHE A 835 -57.33 0.99 27.97
C PHE A 835 -57.97 0.68 26.62
N GLU A 836 -58.56 1.66 25.93
CA GLU A 836 -59.03 1.49 24.55
C GLU A 836 -57.89 1.14 23.59
N LEU A 837 -56.75 1.83 23.69
CA LEU A 837 -55.58 1.56 22.87
C LEU A 837 -55.05 0.14 23.10
N GLN A 838 -54.94 -0.30 24.36
CA GLN A 838 -54.55 -1.68 24.70
C GLN A 838 -55.52 -2.71 24.11
N VAL A 839 -56.84 -2.49 24.19
CA VAL A 839 -57.83 -3.37 23.59
C VAL A 839 -57.68 -3.42 22.06
N ARG A 840 -57.41 -2.29 21.40
CA ARG A 840 -57.16 -2.23 19.95
C ARG A 840 -55.83 -2.90 19.56
N GLN A 841 -54.78 -2.76 20.37
CA GLN A 841 -53.49 -3.44 20.16
C GLN A 841 -53.61 -4.96 20.33
N HIS A 842 -54.31 -5.44 21.35
CA HIS A 842 -54.61 -6.86 21.50
C HIS A 842 -55.47 -7.39 20.35
N ALA A 843 -56.47 -6.63 19.89
CA ALA A 843 -57.25 -6.98 18.70
C ALA A 843 -56.36 -7.07 17.45
N ALA A 844 -55.46 -6.11 17.23
CA ALA A 844 -54.50 -6.13 16.13
C ALA A 844 -53.58 -7.37 16.19
N ALA A 845 -53.06 -7.72 17.36
CA ALA A 845 -52.27 -8.94 17.57
C ALA A 845 -53.07 -10.21 17.24
N TYR A 846 -54.37 -10.28 17.57
CA TYR A 846 -55.24 -11.38 17.14
C TYR A 846 -55.45 -11.40 15.62
N TRP A 847 -55.64 -10.25 14.97
CA TRP A 847 -55.74 -10.16 13.51
C TRP A 847 -54.43 -10.58 12.80
N GLU A 848 -53.27 -10.28 13.37
CA GLU A 848 -51.98 -10.77 12.89
C GLU A 848 -51.80 -12.27 13.11
N GLN A 849 -52.19 -12.82 14.26
CA GLN A 849 -52.19 -14.26 14.51
C GLN A 849 -53.12 -15.02 13.56
N ILE A 850 -54.24 -14.40 13.13
CA ILE A 850 -55.13 -14.91 12.09
C ILE A 850 -54.43 -14.85 10.72
N LYS A 851 -53.81 -13.73 10.33
CA LYS A 851 -53.02 -13.62 9.09
C LYS A 851 -51.88 -14.65 9.02
N GLN A 852 -51.28 -14.99 10.16
CA GLN A 852 -50.21 -16.00 10.26
C GLN A 852 -50.71 -17.44 10.41
N ASN A 853 -52.02 -17.70 10.34
CA ASN A 853 -52.65 -19.03 10.55
C ASN A 853 -52.31 -19.71 11.90
N LYS A 854 -51.82 -18.95 12.89
CA LYS A 854 -51.45 -19.47 14.24
C LYS A 854 -52.58 -19.35 15.26
N TYR A 855 -53.65 -18.63 14.94
CA TYR A 855 -54.77 -18.40 15.86
C TYR A 855 -55.67 -19.64 16.01
N ARG A 856 -55.63 -20.27 17.20
CA ARG A 856 -56.51 -21.39 17.56
C ARG A 856 -57.83 -20.86 18.13
N ARG A 857 -58.97 -21.09 17.47
CA ARG A 857 -60.30 -20.77 18.02
C ARG A 857 -60.50 -21.45 19.37
N LEU A 858 -60.66 -20.66 20.43
CA LEU A 858 -60.97 -21.15 21.79
C LEU A 858 -62.36 -21.79 21.92
N CYS A 859 -63.26 -21.61 20.95
CA CYS A 859 -64.55 -22.28 20.86
C CYS A 859 -64.76 -22.84 19.44
N PRO A 860 -64.81 -24.17 19.25
CA PRO A 860 -65.00 -24.78 17.92
C PRO A 860 -66.43 -24.64 17.36
N SER A 861 -67.46 -24.54 18.21
CA SER A 861 -68.87 -24.48 17.81
C SER A 861 -69.56 -23.17 18.20
N ALA A 862 -70.54 -22.74 17.41
CA ALA A 862 -71.33 -21.53 17.66
C ALA A 862 -72.05 -21.57 19.03
N SER A 863 -72.55 -22.74 19.43
CA SER A 863 -73.18 -22.95 20.74
C SER A 863 -72.18 -22.76 21.90
N SER A 864 -70.93 -23.23 21.75
CA SER A 864 -69.88 -23.02 22.75
C SER A 864 -69.48 -21.55 22.86
N ALA A 865 -69.40 -20.84 21.73
CA ALA A 865 -69.12 -19.41 21.70
C ALA A 865 -70.24 -18.60 22.37
N LYS A 866 -71.52 -18.95 22.16
CA LYS A 866 -72.64 -18.31 22.88
C LYS A 866 -72.57 -18.56 24.39
N LYS A 867 -72.21 -19.77 24.84
CA LYS A 867 -72.07 -20.09 26.28
C LYS A 867 -70.92 -19.36 26.97
N GLU A 868 -69.76 -19.22 26.33
CA GLU A 868 -68.67 -18.40 26.88
C GLU A 868 -68.99 -16.90 26.79
N ARG A 869 -69.70 -16.43 25.75
CA ARG A 869 -70.19 -15.03 25.70
C ARG A 869 -71.16 -14.74 26.85
N THR A 870 -72.16 -15.58 27.12
CA THR A 870 -73.06 -15.36 28.26
C THR A 870 -72.32 -15.44 29.59
N ARG A 871 -71.32 -16.32 29.73
CA ARG A 871 -70.44 -16.37 30.91
C ARG A 871 -69.66 -15.07 31.11
N GLN A 872 -69.12 -14.46 30.06
CA GLN A 872 -68.42 -13.17 30.13
C GLN A 872 -69.38 -12.02 30.44
N VAL A 873 -70.58 -11.97 29.83
CA VAL A 873 -71.62 -10.97 30.15
C VAL A 873 -72.06 -11.08 31.62
N ILE A 874 -72.28 -12.30 32.13
CA ILE A 874 -72.62 -12.54 33.54
C ILE A 874 -71.47 -12.11 34.45
N ARG A 875 -70.21 -12.41 34.07
CA ARG A 875 -69.04 -11.97 34.83
C ARG A 875 -68.90 -10.45 34.86
N ALA A 876 -69.09 -9.76 33.73
CA ALA A 876 -69.10 -8.31 33.64
C ALA A 876 -70.21 -7.70 34.53
N ARG A 877 -71.44 -8.23 34.48
CA ARG A 877 -72.54 -7.80 35.37
C ARG A 877 -72.24 -8.05 36.85
N SER A 878 -71.58 -9.16 37.19
CA SER A 878 -71.15 -9.43 38.57
C SER A 878 -70.03 -8.49 39.04
N LEU A 879 -69.13 -8.08 38.15
CA LEU A 879 -68.09 -7.09 38.46
C LEU A 879 -68.66 -5.69 38.63
N VAL A 880 -69.65 -5.29 37.82
CA VAL A 880 -70.41 -4.04 38.02
C VAL A 880 -71.14 -4.07 39.36
N ALA A 881 -71.81 -5.18 39.71
CA ALA A 881 -72.47 -5.32 41.01
C ALA A 881 -71.49 -5.26 42.21
N VAL A 882 -70.29 -5.83 42.07
CA VAL A 882 -69.22 -5.70 43.08
C VAL A 882 -68.67 -4.28 43.17
N ILE A 883 -68.55 -3.56 42.04
CA ILE A 883 -68.17 -2.14 42.04
C ILE A 883 -69.26 -1.29 42.70
N ASP A 884 -70.53 -1.52 42.39
CA ASP A 884 -71.65 -0.81 43.03
C ASP A 884 -71.69 -1.09 44.55
N GLN A 885 -71.43 -2.33 44.99
CA GLN A 885 -71.28 -2.66 46.42
C GLN A 885 -70.10 -1.91 47.06
N LEU A 886 -68.91 -1.93 46.44
CA LEU A 886 -67.73 -1.22 46.94
C LEU A 886 -67.93 0.30 46.97
N VAL A 887 -68.69 0.87 46.04
CA VAL A 887 -69.08 2.29 46.03
C VAL A 887 -70.05 2.61 47.18
N THR A 888 -70.98 1.70 47.51
CA THR A 888 -71.86 1.88 48.69
C THR A 888 -71.16 1.68 50.03
N GLU A 889 -70.16 0.80 50.12
CA GLU A 889 -69.40 0.54 51.34
C GLU A 889 -68.29 1.60 51.57
N PHE A 890 -67.70 2.15 50.50
CA PHE A 890 -66.60 3.12 50.56
C PHE A 890 -66.81 4.30 49.59
N PRO A 891 -67.61 5.32 49.98
CA PRO A 891 -67.91 6.48 49.13
C PRO A 891 -66.68 7.26 48.65
N GLN A 892 -65.59 7.22 49.43
CA GLN A 892 -64.31 7.87 49.09
C GLN A 892 -63.61 7.26 47.87
N ILE A 893 -63.91 6.00 47.53
CA ILE A 893 -63.26 5.27 46.44
C ILE A 893 -64.00 5.48 45.10
N GLN A 894 -65.24 5.99 45.15
CA GLN A 894 -66.11 6.20 43.98
C GLN A 894 -65.42 6.93 42.82
N GLN A 895 -64.66 7.98 43.10
CA GLN A 895 -63.95 8.78 42.09
C GLN A 895 -62.86 7.97 41.35
N SER A 896 -62.23 6.99 42.00
CA SER A 896 -61.20 6.14 41.39
C SER A 896 -61.76 4.95 40.59
N LEU A 897 -63.02 4.59 40.81
CA LEU A 897 -63.69 3.47 40.14
C LEU A 897 -64.57 3.89 38.95
N GLU A 898 -64.88 5.19 38.81
CA GLU A 898 -65.59 5.78 37.67
C GLU A 898 -65.02 5.34 36.29
N PRO A 899 -63.70 5.41 36.00
CA PRO A 899 -63.16 4.99 34.71
C PRO A 899 -63.38 3.50 34.41
N VAL A 900 -63.25 2.65 35.44
CA VAL A 900 -63.45 1.20 35.33
C VAL A 900 -64.92 0.86 35.12
N ARG A 901 -65.82 1.56 35.81
CA ARG A 901 -67.28 1.46 35.66
C ARG A 901 -67.70 1.88 34.25
N TYR A 902 -67.20 3.01 33.74
CA TYR A 902 -67.49 3.49 32.38
C TYR A 902 -67.05 2.50 31.31
N LEU A 903 -65.86 1.89 31.47
CA LEU A 903 -65.36 0.85 30.55
C LEU A 903 -66.16 -0.46 30.63
N LEU A 904 -66.65 -0.86 31.80
CA LEU A 904 -67.52 -2.04 31.93
C LEU A 904 -68.91 -1.80 31.36
N ASP A 905 -69.48 -0.61 31.56
CA ASP A 905 -70.77 -0.22 30.99
C ASP A 905 -70.70 -0.04 29.47
N SER A 906 -69.61 0.50 28.91
CA SER A 906 -69.44 0.61 27.46
C SER A 906 -69.29 -0.78 26.81
N LYS A 907 -68.58 -1.71 27.46
CA LYS A 907 -68.52 -3.13 27.06
C LYS A 907 -69.90 -3.78 27.11
N LEU A 908 -70.66 -3.59 28.20
CA LEU A 908 -72.02 -4.15 28.36
C LEU A 908 -73.00 -3.59 27.32
N LYS A 909 -72.97 -2.28 27.03
CA LYS A 909 -73.77 -1.66 25.96
C LYS A 909 -73.41 -2.25 24.59
N PHE A 910 -72.11 -2.28 24.24
CA PHE A 910 -71.63 -2.86 22.98
C PHE A 910 -71.94 -4.36 22.82
N GLU A 911 -72.04 -5.12 23.91
CA GLU A 911 -72.45 -6.52 23.88
C GLU A 911 -73.97 -6.74 23.82
N ASN A 912 -74.77 -5.81 24.37
CA ASN A 912 -76.24 -5.81 24.24
C ASN A 912 -76.71 -5.34 22.86
N ASP A 913 -76.04 -4.34 22.26
CA ASP A 913 -76.40 -3.74 20.95
C ASP A 913 -75.95 -4.58 19.74
N ARG A 914 -75.28 -5.71 19.96
CA ARG A 914 -74.89 -6.65 18.89
C ARG A 914 -76.05 -7.62 18.57
N PRO A 915 -76.72 -7.51 17.42
CA PRO A 915 -77.87 -8.34 17.09
C PRO A 915 -77.52 -9.84 17.06
N GLU A 916 -78.44 -10.66 17.53
CA GLU A 916 -78.38 -12.11 17.31
C GLU A 916 -78.79 -12.44 15.87
N THR A 917 -77.81 -12.69 15.01
CA THR A 917 -78.04 -13.44 13.77
C THR A 917 -77.12 -14.65 13.72
N ASP A 918 -77.69 -15.79 14.11
CA ASP A 918 -77.22 -17.07 13.59
C ASP A 918 -77.50 -17.10 12.08
N VAL A 919 -76.47 -17.41 11.31
CA VAL A 919 -76.44 -18.54 10.37
C VAL A 919 -77.80 -19.02 9.83
N VAL A 920 -78.07 -18.77 8.55
CA VAL A 920 -78.77 -19.68 7.59
C VAL A 920 -78.67 -19.07 6.18
N THR A 921 -78.50 -19.92 5.14
CA THR A 921 -78.40 -19.58 3.69
C THR A 921 -77.25 -18.66 3.26
N SER A 922 -76.68 -18.75 2.05
CA SER A 922 -76.63 -19.82 1.02
C SER A 922 -75.57 -19.43 -0.02
N ASP A 923 -75.22 -20.36 -0.93
CA ASP A 923 -74.32 -20.13 -2.06
C ASP A 923 -74.66 -18.88 -2.90
N ASN A 924 -73.66 -18.04 -3.22
CA ASN A 924 -73.21 -17.75 -4.60
C ASN A 924 -72.21 -16.58 -4.69
N LYS A 925 -71.17 -16.80 -5.52
CA LYS A 925 -70.44 -15.84 -6.39
C LYS A 925 -69.94 -14.50 -5.80
N GLY A 926 -68.61 -14.33 -5.86
CA GLY A 926 -67.86 -13.09 -5.61
C GLY A 926 -66.38 -13.39 -5.48
#